data_AF-A0A349EIT1-F1
#
_entry.id   AF-A0A349EIT1-F1
#
_cell.length_a   1.000
_cell.length_b   1.000
_cell.length_c   1.000
_cell.angle_alpha   90.00
_cell.angle_beta   90.00
_cell.angle_gamma   90.00
#
_symmetry.space_group_name_H-M   'P 1'
#
loop_
_entity.id
_entity.type
_entity.pdbx_description
1 polymer ?
#
loop_
_entity_poly.entity_id
_entity_poly.type
_entity_poly.pdbx_seq_one_letter_code
_entity_poly.pdbx_strand_id
1 'polypeptide(L)'
;MHADLIQHAHAVDGHVFARGGYALFLTATGAGYAVWNRVALTRWNADPVEQGEGFFLYLRDLDSGTFWSLSQQPTRKIPEQYAARFMADRAEFHRIDDGIEARLEVCIAPDADLEVRQVTLRNRSGRPRRIELTSYAEVALNDWAAHAAHPAFSKLFVQTEWVAEAGALLARRRPRTPEEPTCWLVHALSADGVSYETDRARFIGRGYSLAEPQALVTTEPLSGTVGNVLDPMMSLRQVVELAVDGEAQATFLLGAAADREAALNAVRRYVSLPSTSSHVEEGTSQTPSPLTGNLAASPSLPAGESGVGGEVPDTETLQFWNGYGGFSADGREYVLRLIPDANGRLKLPPQPWVNVIANPQFGFLASETGAGYTWSQNSRENRLTPWYNDPVLDPHGEALYLRDEDQGRFWSLTPGPVPQAVPYEVRHGFGYSRYRQISQALEQEVCLFAAREEPIKIALIRVRNLSHQPRRLSLFSYARLALGDLVIEQEGASGALLAENQNRVFAGRIAFAAASPVDSVPLHISGDRATFIGPLGSPARPAALVGDQVLDGRVGAGLDPCLALQVTLRLEPGATVERAFLLGEADSHDSARRLISRYSETEVITGALADVQNFWRNWLGAVHIETPLPELDVMM
;
A
#
# COMPACT_ATOMS: atom_id res chain seq x y z
N MET A 1 29.42 -2.33 0.23
CA MET A 1 28.36 -3.31 0.52
C MET A 1 27.71 -2.99 1.88
N HIS A 2 28.50 -2.87 2.96
CA HIS A 2 27.95 -2.73 4.31
C HIS A 2 27.47 -1.33 4.75
N ALA A 3 27.94 -0.23 4.15
CA ALA A 3 27.60 1.12 4.64
C ALA A 3 26.10 1.45 4.50
N ASP A 4 25.50 1.20 3.34
CA ASP A 4 24.07 1.46 3.09
C ASP A 4 23.18 0.52 3.93
N LEU A 5 23.57 -0.75 4.05
CA LEU A 5 22.91 -1.75 4.92
C LEU A 5 22.89 -1.32 6.39
N ILE A 6 24.02 -0.81 6.90
CA ILE A 6 24.14 -0.34 8.28
C ILE A 6 23.33 0.95 8.49
N GLN A 7 23.34 1.86 7.53
CA GLN A 7 22.54 3.08 7.60
C GLN A 7 21.03 2.78 7.62
N HIS A 8 20.57 1.84 6.79
CA HIS A 8 19.19 1.36 6.82
C HIS A 8 18.84 0.69 8.16
N ALA A 9 19.76 -0.12 8.70
CA ALA A 9 19.56 -0.78 9.98
C ALA A 9 19.40 0.19 11.14
N HIS A 10 20.16 1.27 11.16
CA HIS A 10 20.00 2.33 12.16
C HIS A 10 18.69 3.11 12.02
N ALA A 11 18.15 3.25 10.80
CA ALA A 11 16.94 4.03 10.56
C ALA A 11 15.66 3.36 11.07
N VAL A 12 15.61 2.01 11.09
CA VAL A 12 14.38 1.26 11.42
C VAL A 12 14.56 0.18 12.50
N ASP A 13 15.64 0.28 13.28
CA ASP A 13 16.02 -0.69 14.33
C ASP A 13 16.07 -2.14 13.82
N GLY A 14 16.88 -2.34 12.77
CA GLY A 14 17.06 -3.64 12.14
C GLY A 14 18.46 -4.22 12.33
N HIS A 15 18.60 -5.49 11.95
CA HIS A 15 19.79 -6.30 12.17
C HIS A 15 20.30 -6.83 10.84
N VAL A 16 21.63 -6.81 10.67
CA VAL A 16 22.30 -7.26 9.45
C VAL A 16 23.09 -8.53 9.74
N PHE A 17 22.81 -9.57 8.97
CA PHE A 17 23.62 -10.78 8.88
C PHE A 17 24.36 -10.75 7.55
N ALA A 18 25.66 -11.04 7.55
CA ALA A 18 26.42 -11.12 6.31
C ALA A 18 27.49 -12.22 6.38
N ARG A 19 27.62 -12.96 5.28
CA ARG A 19 28.63 -13.99 5.11
C ARG A 19 28.87 -14.20 3.62
N GLY A 20 30.15 -14.22 3.22
CA GLY A 20 30.50 -14.40 1.81
C GLY A 20 29.92 -13.28 0.93
N GLY A 21 29.24 -13.66 -0.15
CA GLY A 21 28.54 -12.72 -1.02
C GLY A 21 27.14 -12.36 -0.54
N TYR A 22 26.59 -13.07 0.46
CA TYR A 22 25.20 -12.92 0.90
C TYR A 22 25.06 -12.02 2.13
N ALA A 23 24.06 -11.15 2.11
CA ALA A 23 23.66 -10.35 3.25
C ALA A 23 22.14 -10.31 3.38
N LEU A 24 21.68 -10.35 4.63
CA LEU A 24 20.29 -10.28 5.03
C LEU A 24 20.11 -9.14 6.02
N PHE A 25 19.09 -8.33 5.78
CA PHE A 25 18.59 -7.33 6.70
C PHE A 25 17.22 -7.75 7.24
N LEU A 26 17.00 -7.69 8.55
CA LEU A 26 15.73 -8.03 9.20
C LEU A 26 15.40 -7.11 10.37
N THR A 27 14.13 -6.76 10.53
CA THR A 27 13.60 -6.07 11.72
C THR A 27 12.84 -7.02 12.63
N ALA A 28 12.57 -6.58 13.87
CA ALA A 28 11.75 -7.34 14.81
C ALA A 28 10.30 -7.59 14.31
N THR A 29 9.85 -6.92 13.26
CA THR A 29 8.52 -7.08 12.67
C THR A 29 8.50 -8.09 11.52
N GLY A 30 9.68 -8.59 11.11
CA GLY A 30 9.88 -9.50 9.98
C GLY A 30 10.05 -8.80 8.63
N ALA A 31 9.98 -7.47 8.59
CA ALA A 31 10.36 -6.70 7.41
C ALA A 31 11.87 -6.84 7.15
N GLY A 32 12.28 -6.73 5.90
CA GLY A 32 13.70 -6.91 5.57
C GLY A 32 13.97 -7.19 4.11
N TYR A 33 15.23 -7.52 3.80
CA TYR A 33 15.62 -7.87 2.45
C TYR A 33 16.90 -8.68 2.37
N ALA A 34 17.07 -9.35 1.23
CA ALA A 34 18.28 -10.08 0.88
C ALA A 34 19.06 -9.38 -0.24
N VAL A 35 20.39 -9.44 -0.14
CA VAL A 35 21.34 -8.96 -1.15
C VAL A 35 22.37 -10.03 -1.41
N TRP A 36 22.74 -10.17 -2.68
CA TRP A 36 23.90 -10.94 -3.09
C TRP A 36 24.88 -10.05 -3.85
N ASN A 37 26.09 -9.92 -3.32
CA ASN A 37 27.10 -8.96 -3.74
C ASN A 37 26.54 -7.52 -3.74
N ARG A 38 26.24 -6.97 -4.91
CA ARG A 38 25.64 -5.64 -5.06
C ARG A 38 24.21 -5.68 -5.60
N VAL A 39 23.66 -6.88 -5.78
CA VAL A 39 22.36 -7.11 -6.39
C VAL A 39 21.33 -7.31 -5.29
N ALA A 40 20.33 -6.43 -5.24
CA ALA A 40 19.12 -6.63 -4.46
C ALA A 40 18.43 -7.90 -4.96
N LEU A 41 18.25 -8.89 -4.09
CA LEU A 41 17.50 -10.10 -4.45
C LEU A 41 16.00 -9.85 -4.30
N THR A 42 15.62 -9.32 -3.14
CA THR A 42 14.22 -8.99 -2.82
C THR A 42 14.02 -7.48 -2.81
N ARG A 43 12.82 -7.02 -3.13
CA ARG A 43 12.45 -5.60 -3.00
C ARG A 43 12.39 -5.18 -1.53
N TRP A 44 12.80 -3.96 -1.26
CA TRP A 44 12.62 -3.30 0.03
C TRP A 44 12.76 -1.78 -0.08
N ASN A 45 12.08 -1.07 0.81
CA ASN A 45 12.18 0.37 0.99
C ASN A 45 12.43 0.69 2.47
N ALA A 46 13.18 1.75 2.73
CA ALA A 46 13.49 2.19 4.09
C ALA A 46 12.35 3.03 4.69
N ASP A 47 11.11 2.56 4.60
CA ASP A 47 9.97 3.25 5.23
C ASP A 47 9.88 2.91 6.73
N PRO A 48 10.22 3.85 7.63
CA PRO A 48 10.29 3.56 9.07
C PRO A 48 8.91 3.37 9.71
N VAL A 49 7.85 3.83 9.04
CA VAL A 49 6.49 3.86 9.59
C VAL A 49 5.73 2.59 9.22
N GLU A 50 5.70 2.26 7.92
CA GLU A 50 4.87 1.16 7.44
C GLU A 50 5.57 -0.19 7.54
N GLN A 51 6.89 -0.26 7.28
CA GLN A 51 7.68 -1.50 7.26
C GLN A 51 7.01 -2.66 6.50
N GLY A 52 6.44 -2.39 5.33
CA GLY A 52 5.55 -3.33 4.62
C GLY A 52 6.21 -4.32 3.65
N GLU A 53 7.54 -4.26 3.47
CA GLU A 53 8.25 -5.06 2.45
C GLU A 53 9.21 -6.09 3.08
N GLY A 54 9.26 -7.30 2.52
CA GLY A 54 10.22 -8.33 2.91
C GLY A 54 9.90 -9.74 2.44
N PHE A 55 10.61 -10.71 3.02
CA PHE A 55 10.33 -12.14 2.84
C PHE A 55 9.49 -12.62 4.02
N PHE A 56 8.22 -12.84 3.75
CA PHE A 56 7.21 -13.22 4.73
C PHE A 56 6.82 -14.69 4.64
N LEU A 57 6.38 -15.23 5.78
CA LEU A 57 5.81 -16.58 5.91
C LEU A 57 4.43 -16.45 6.54
N TYR A 58 3.41 -16.98 5.87
CA TYR A 58 2.04 -17.05 6.36
C TYR A 58 1.72 -18.46 6.85
N LEU A 59 0.92 -18.53 7.90
CA LEU A 59 0.29 -19.72 8.42
C LEU A 59 -1.22 -19.59 8.20
N ARG A 60 -1.87 -20.63 7.69
CA ARG A 60 -3.33 -20.71 7.59
C ARG A 60 -3.82 -22.03 8.14
N ASP A 61 -4.79 -21.98 9.05
CA ASP A 61 -5.54 -23.17 9.43
C ASP A 61 -6.58 -23.46 8.34
N LEU A 62 -6.45 -24.62 7.69
CA LEU A 62 -7.35 -25.03 6.62
C LEU A 62 -8.75 -25.40 7.11
N ASP A 63 -8.92 -25.69 8.40
CA ASP A 63 -10.23 -26.03 8.95
C ASP A 63 -11.06 -24.78 9.29
N SER A 64 -10.42 -23.71 9.78
CA SER A 64 -11.12 -22.45 10.11
C SER A 64 -11.03 -21.40 9.01
N GLY A 65 -10.06 -21.52 8.11
CA GLY A 65 -9.72 -20.49 7.13
C GLY A 65 -8.93 -19.30 7.69
N THR A 66 -8.71 -19.24 9.01
CA THR A 66 -7.97 -18.17 9.68
C THR A 66 -6.49 -18.23 9.30
N PHE A 67 -5.89 -17.09 8.99
CA PHE A 67 -4.46 -17.00 8.70
C PHE A 67 -3.79 -15.83 9.41
N TRP A 68 -2.47 -15.93 9.57
CA TRP A 68 -1.61 -14.91 10.15
C TRP A 68 -0.19 -15.05 9.60
N SER A 69 0.64 -14.03 9.78
CA SER A 69 2.06 -14.10 9.47
C SER A 69 2.85 -14.62 10.67
N LEU A 70 3.92 -15.37 10.43
CA LEU A 70 4.80 -15.88 11.48
C LEU A 70 5.46 -14.70 12.24
N SER A 71 5.89 -13.69 11.50
CA SER A 71 6.28 -12.37 12.02
C SER A 71 5.08 -11.41 12.16
N GLN A 72 5.28 -10.21 12.69
CA GLN A 72 4.20 -9.20 12.80
C GLN A 72 3.67 -8.75 11.44
N GLN A 73 4.56 -8.50 10.48
CA GLN A 73 4.21 -8.21 9.09
C GLN A 73 4.04 -9.49 8.26
N PRO A 74 3.21 -9.49 7.22
CA PRO A 74 2.43 -8.35 6.72
C PRO A 74 0.98 -8.31 7.23
N THR A 75 0.51 -9.39 7.88
CA THR A 75 -0.90 -9.50 8.30
C THR A 75 -1.26 -8.54 9.43
N ARG A 76 -0.29 -8.22 10.31
CA ARG A 76 -0.47 -7.34 11.46
C ARG A 76 -1.61 -7.80 12.39
N LYS A 77 -1.92 -9.10 12.39
CA LYS A 77 -2.80 -9.73 13.39
C LYS A 77 -2.11 -9.63 14.74
N ILE A 78 -2.80 -9.10 15.76
CA ILE A 78 -2.29 -9.10 17.13
C ILE A 78 -2.10 -10.56 17.57
N PRO A 79 -0.86 -10.97 17.90
CA PRO A 79 -0.57 -12.31 18.38
C PRO A 79 -0.99 -12.46 19.86
N GLU A 80 -1.27 -13.69 20.30
CA GLU A 80 -1.45 -13.98 21.73
C GLU A 80 -0.12 -13.87 22.48
N GLN A 81 0.96 -14.33 21.84
CA GLN A 81 2.33 -14.16 22.31
C GLN A 81 3.26 -13.94 21.12
N TYR A 82 4.24 -13.04 21.28
CA TYR A 82 5.25 -12.79 20.25
C TYR A 82 6.58 -12.38 20.88
N ALA A 83 7.67 -12.92 20.35
CA ALA A 83 9.02 -12.48 20.67
C ALA A 83 9.92 -12.56 19.42
N ALA A 84 10.77 -11.55 19.26
CA ALA A 84 11.87 -11.57 18.29
C ALA A 84 13.19 -11.47 19.07
N ARG A 85 14.18 -12.29 18.70
CA ARG A 85 15.51 -12.29 19.31
C ARG A 85 16.56 -12.32 18.22
N PHE A 86 17.57 -11.46 18.36
CA PHE A 86 18.69 -11.39 17.43
C PHE A 86 19.96 -11.82 18.16
N MET A 87 20.68 -12.75 17.55
CA MET A 87 22.00 -13.22 17.99
C MET A 87 23.03 -12.89 16.90
N ALA A 88 24.30 -13.18 17.17
CA ALA A 88 25.38 -12.87 16.23
C ALA A 88 25.25 -13.62 14.88
N ASP A 89 24.65 -14.81 14.89
CA ASP A 89 24.62 -15.74 13.76
C ASP A 89 23.21 -16.02 13.23
N ARG A 90 22.15 -15.64 13.97
CA ARG A 90 20.76 -15.91 13.59
C ARG A 90 19.75 -14.92 14.20
N ALA A 91 18.56 -14.89 13.60
CA ALA A 91 17.35 -14.29 14.18
C ALA A 91 16.35 -15.39 14.54
N GLU A 92 15.64 -15.22 15.65
CA GLU A 92 14.59 -16.12 16.11
C GLU A 92 13.29 -15.35 16.31
N PHE A 93 12.20 -15.87 15.77
CA PHE A 93 10.84 -15.38 16.00
C PHE A 93 10.04 -16.50 16.65
N HIS A 94 9.28 -16.14 17.69
CA HIS A 94 8.37 -17.04 18.39
C HIS A 94 7.00 -16.40 18.44
N ARG A 95 5.97 -17.15 18.04
CA ARG A 95 4.60 -16.65 17.95
C ARG A 95 3.59 -17.74 18.36
N ILE A 96 2.55 -17.34 19.10
CA ILE A 96 1.42 -18.21 19.44
C ILE A 96 0.12 -17.53 19.02
N ASP A 97 -0.69 -18.28 18.27
CA ASP A 97 -2.04 -17.91 17.84
C ASP A 97 -2.91 -19.16 17.70
N ASP A 98 -4.15 -19.10 18.16
CA ASP A 98 -5.19 -20.10 17.88
C ASP A 98 -4.75 -21.54 18.23
N GLY A 99 -4.00 -21.70 19.33
CA GLY A 99 -3.48 -22.97 19.80
C GLY A 99 -2.35 -23.56 18.94
N ILE A 100 -1.73 -22.78 18.06
CA ILE A 100 -0.53 -23.14 17.30
C ILE A 100 0.65 -22.32 17.81
N GLU A 101 1.71 -23.01 18.21
CA GLU A 101 3.02 -22.39 18.46
C GLU A 101 3.87 -22.49 17.20
N ALA A 102 4.47 -21.36 16.79
CA ALA A 102 5.38 -21.28 15.67
C ALA A 102 6.72 -20.67 16.11
N ARG A 103 7.82 -21.33 15.75
CA ARG A 103 9.18 -20.82 15.86
C ARG A 103 9.79 -20.69 14.47
N LEU A 104 10.40 -19.55 14.16
CA LEU A 104 11.17 -19.33 12.95
C LEU A 104 12.61 -18.98 13.33
N GLU A 105 13.55 -19.72 12.78
CA GLU A 105 14.97 -19.43 12.88
C GLU A 105 15.50 -19.03 11.51
N VAL A 106 16.19 -17.90 11.44
CA VAL A 106 16.75 -17.36 10.20
C VAL A 106 18.26 -17.20 10.35
N CYS A 107 19.03 -17.87 9.50
CA CYS A 107 20.49 -17.75 9.47
C CYS A 107 21.02 -17.79 8.03
N ILE A 108 22.29 -17.42 7.84
CA ILE A 108 22.98 -17.57 6.56
C ILE A 108 23.78 -18.88 6.59
N ALA A 109 23.62 -19.70 5.55
CA ALA A 109 24.32 -20.94 5.36
C ALA A 109 25.85 -20.76 5.49
N PRO A 110 26.56 -21.63 6.23
CA PRO A 110 28.01 -21.48 6.44
C PRO A 110 28.85 -21.62 5.16
N ASP A 111 28.38 -22.39 4.18
CA ASP A 111 29.12 -22.80 2.97
C ASP A 111 28.40 -22.47 1.64
N ALA A 112 27.35 -21.64 1.69
CA ALA A 112 26.58 -21.22 0.53
C ALA A 112 26.04 -19.78 0.69
N ASP A 113 25.88 -19.06 -0.42
CA ASP A 113 25.25 -17.73 -0.46
C ASP A 113 23.71 -17.87 -0.42
N LEU A 114 23.22 -18.31 0.74
CA LEU A 114 21.85 -18.76 0.97
C LEU A 114 21.42 -18.41 2.40
N GLU A 115 20.21 -17.87 2.57
CA GLU A 115 19.53 -17.87 3.87
C GLU A 115 18.68 -19.11 4.06
N VAL A 116 18.68 -19.62 5.29
CA VAL A 116 17.88 -20.74 5.75
C VAL A 116 16.84 -20.20 6.72
N ARG A 117 15.57 -20.49 6.45
CA ARG A 117 14.42 -20.16 7.30
C ARG A 117 13.76 -21.44 7.77
N GLN A 118 14.13 -21.89 8.97
CA GLN A 118 13.58 -23.10 9.57
C GLN A 118 12.36 -22.74 10.41
N VAL A 119 11.21 -23.30 10.03
CA VAL A 119 9.95 -23.17 10.75
C VAL A 119 9.71 -24.44 11.55
N THR A 120 9.40 -24.30 12.83
CA THR A 120 8.90 -25.38 13.69
C THR A 120 7.50 -25.03 14.16
N LEU A 121 6.53 -25.90 13.90
CA LEU A 121 5.15 -25.74 14.32
C LEU A 121 4.79 -26.81 15.34
N ARG A 122 4.20 -26.40 16.45
CA ARG A 122 3.67 -27.30 17.47
C ARG A 122 2.19 -27.03 17.70
N ASN A 123 1.41 -28.09 17.64
CA ASN A 123 -0.02 -28.02 17.94
C ASN A 123 -0.23 -28.10 19.45
N ARG A 124 -0.66 -26.99 20.05
CA ARG A 124 -1.03 -26.88 21.47
C ARG A 124 -2.55 -26.98 21.69
N SER A 125 -3.30 -27.28 20.64
CA SER A 125 -4.75 -27.45 20.71
C SER A 125 -5.13 -28.92 20.95
N GLY A 126 -6.33 -29.15 21.49
CA GLY A 126 -6.85 -30.50 21.77
C GLY A 126 -7.39 -31.28 20.56
N ARG A 127 -7.10 -30.83 19.32
CA ARG A 127 -7.55 -31.47 18.08
C ARG A 127 -6.44 -31.50 17.04
N PRO A 128 -6.42 -32.45 16.09
CA PRO A 128 -5.50 -32.38 14.96
C PRO A 128 -5.76 -31.13 14.12
N ARG A 129 -4.72 -30.62 13.46
CA ARG A 129 -4.73 -29.39 12.68
C ARG A 129 -4.04 -29.61 11.34
N ARG A 130 -4.55 -28.97 10.29
CA ARG A 130 -3.87 -28.89 8.98
C ARG A 130 -3.47 -27.46 8.73
N ILE A 131 -2.17 -27.20 8.78
CA ILE A 131 -1.61 -25.85 8.68
C ILE A 131 -0.94 -25.71 7.32
N GLU A 132 -1.41 -24.76 6.53
CA GLU A 132 -0.75 -24.34 5.29
C GLU A 132 0.33 -23.31 5.61
N LEU A 133 1.54 -23.53 5.09
CA LEU A 133 2.67 -22.61 5.14
C LEU A 133 2.89 -22.03 3.75
N THR A 134 2.82 -20.71 3.61
CA THR A 134 3.01 -20.01 2.33
C THR A 134 4.09 -18.94 2.46
N SER A 135 5.12 -18.97 1.62
CA SER A 135 6.13 -17.90 1.53
C SER A 135 5.70 -16.76 0.61
N TYR A 136 6.33 -15.60 0.76
CA TYR A 136 6.19 -14.48 -0.16
C TYR A 136 7.46 -13.64 -0.16
N ALA A 137 8.02 -13.39 -1.35
CA ALA A 137 9.11 -12.42 -1.55
C ALA A 137 8.98 -11.74 -2.93
N GLU A 138 8.98 -10.40 -2.97
CA GLU A 138 9.02 -9.65 -4.24
C GLU A 138 10.43 -9.66 -4.83
N VAL A 139 10.57 -9.93 -6.13
CA VAL A 139 11.87 -10.08 -6.79
C VAL A 139 12.37 -8.73 -7.31
N ALA A 140 13.57 -8.32 -6.89
CA ALA A 140 14.22 -7.09 -7.37
C ALA A 140 15.25 -7.37 -8.49
N LEU A 141 16.17 -8.31 -8.24
CA LEU A 141 17.26 -8.75 -9.13
C LEU A 141 17.95 -7.62 -9.89
N ASN A 142 18.30 -6.54 -9.20
CA ASN A 142 18.98 -5.38 -9.79
C ASN A 142 19.77 -4.61 -8.72
N ASP A 143 20.59 -3.63 -9.12
CA ASP A 143 21.12 -2.64 -8.18
C ASP A 143 19.97 -1.85 -7.52
N TRP A 144 20.12 -1.55 -6.22
CA TRP A 144 19.09 -0.89 -5.42
C TRP A 144 18.66 0.47 -5.98
N ALA A 145 19.60 1.34 -6.31
CA ALA A 145 19.30 2.68 -6.80
C ALA A 145 18.64 2.60 -8.18
N ALA A 146 19.13 1.70 -9.04
CA ALA A 146 18.53 1.45 -10.35
C ALA A 146 17.10 0.87 -10.24
N HIS A 147 16.87 -0.06 -9.31
CA HIS A 147 15.55 -0.63 -9.04
C HIS A 147 14.61 0.46 -8.51
N ALA A 148 15.00 1.19 -7.46
CA ALA A 148 14.19 2.20 -6.81
C ALA A 148 13.83 3.37 -7.75
N ALA A 149 14.71 3.74 -8.68
CA ALA A 149 14.44 4.79 -9.65
C ALA A 149 13.29 4.39 -10.61
N HIS A 150 13.31 3.15 -11.11
CA HIS A 150 12.34 2.65 -12.09
C HIS A 150 11.92 1.19 -11.81
N PRO A 151 11.11 0.92 -10.76
CA PRO A 151 10.77 -0.45 -10.35
C PRO A 151 9.98 -1.20 -11.43
N ALA A 152 8.94 -0.57 -12.01
CA ALA A 152 8.11 -1.17 -13.04
C ALA A 152 8.91 -1.59 -14.28
N PHE A 153 9.86 -0.76 -14.74
CA PHE A 153 10.72 -1.11 -15.85
C PHE A 153 11.73 -2.20 -15.49
N SER A 154 12.26 -2.16 -14.26
CA SER A 154 13.22 -3.17 -13.78
C SER A 154 12.63 -4.58 -13.83
N LYS A 155 11.36 -4.73 -13.47
CA LYS A 155 10.64 -6.01 -13.41
C LYS A 155 10.48 -6.71 -14.77
N LEU A 156 10.31 -5.96 -15.86
CA LEU A 156 10.11 -6.51 -17.22
C LEU A 156 11.26 -7.39 -17.75
N PHE A 157 12.44 -7.34 -17.13
CA PHE A 157 13.60 -8.11 -17.54
C PHE A 157 13.77 -9.41 -16.75
N VAL A 158 12.94 -9.66 -15.74
CA VAL A 158 13.01 -10.87 -14.92
C VAL A 158 12.29 -12.01 -15.62
N GLN A 159 12.88 -13.20 -15.56
CA GLN A 159 12.29 -14.45 -16.02
C GLN A 159 12.32 -15.45 -14.89
N THR A 160 11.21 -16.15 -14.68
CA THR A 160 11.08 -17.16 -13.63
C THR A 160 10.95 -18.57 -14.21
N GLU A 161 11.35 -19.57 -13.42
CA GLU A 161 11.32 -20.98 -13.80
C GLU A 161 10.97 -21.84 -12.57
N TRP A 162 10.24 -22.94 -12.76
CA TRP A 162 10.02 -23.96 -11.75
C TRP A 162 10.84 -25.21 -12.07
N VAL A 163 11.59 -25.70 -11.08
CA VAL A 163 12.42 -26.91 -11.17
C VAL A 163 11.90 -27.96 -10.20
N ALA A 164 11.01 -28.82 -10.70
CA ALA A 164 10.28 -29.80 -9.89
C ALA A 164 11.18 -30.73 -9.08
N GLU A 165 12.26 -31.24 -9.68
CA GLU A 165 13.22 -32.16 -9.03
C GLU A 165 13.93 -31.54 -7.82
N ALA A 166 14.02 -30.20 -7.78
CA ALA A 166 14.67 -29.46 -6.70
C ALA A 166 13.67 -28.79 -5.74
N GLY A 167 12.36 -28.89 -6.02
CA GLY A 167 11.34 -28.15 -5.27
C GLY A 167 11.61 -26.63 -5.26
N ALA A 168 12.11 -26.09 -6.37
CA ALA A 168 12.71 -24.76 -6.41
C ALA A 168 12.15 -23.87 -7.51
N LEU A 169 11.88 -22.61 -7.16
CA LEU A 169 11.71 -21.49 -8.08
C LEU A 169 13.07 -20.85 -8.36
N LEU A 170 13.30 -20.51 -9.62
CA LEU A 170 14.44 -19.71 -10.06
C LEU A 170 13.94 -18.38 -10.64
N ALA A 171 14.73 -17.34 -10.47
CA ALA A 171 14.58 -16.11 -11.25
C ALA A 171 15.94 -15.59 -11.70
N ARG A 172 15.95 -15.01 -12.89
CA ARG A 172 17.10 -14.28 -13.41
C ARG A 172 16.66 -13.00 -14.09
N ARG A 173 17.53 -12.01 -14.07
CA ARG A 173 17.43 -10.86 -14.97
C ARG A 173 18.05 -11.22 -16.33
N ARG A 174 17.38 -10.86 -17.42
CA ARG A 174 17.95 -10.96 -18.77
C ARG A 174 19.11 -9.97 -18.92
N PRO A 175 20.33 -10.43 -19.25
CA PRO A 175 21.46 -9.56 -19.53
C PRO A 175 21.16 -8.62 -20.70
N ARG A 176 21.60 -7.37 -20.61
CA ARG A 176 21.55 -6.37 -21.68
C ARG A 176 22.75 -6.51 -22.62
N THR A 177 23.89 -6.97 -22.10
CA THR A 177 25.08 -7.29 -22.88
C THR A 177 25.63 -8.65 -22.44
N PRO A 178 26.42 -9.33 -23.30
CA PRO A 178 27.05 -10.61 -22.94
C PRO A 178 28.00 -10.54 -21.72
N GLU A 179 28.55 -9.36 -21.42
CA GLU A 179 29.50 -9.13 -20.34
C GLU A 179 28.83 -8.76 -19.01
N GLU A 180 27.52 -8.55 -18.98
CA GLU A 180 26.79 -8.20 -17.75
C GLU A 180 26.79 -9.40 -16.79
N PRO A 181 27.24 -9.22 -15.53
CA PRO A 181 27.23 -10.29 -14.54
C PRO A 181 25.83 -10.87 -14.34
N THR A 182 25.73 -12.20 -14.38
CA THR A 182 24.47 -12.90 -14.14
C THR A 182 24.23 -13.14 -12.66
N CYS A 183 22.97 -13.01 -12.24
CA CYS A 183 22.49 -13.38 -10.93
C CYS A 183 21.28 -14.30 -11.09
N TRP A 184 21.38 -15.50 -10.54
CA TRP A 184 20.30 -16.47 -10.43
C TRP A 184 19.83 -16.53 -8.98
N LEU A 185 18.64 -15.98 -8.73
CA LEU A 185 17.92 -16.14 -7.47
C LEU A 185 17.29 -17.54 -7.44
N VAL A 186 17.38 -18.21 -6.30
CA VAL A 186 16.72 -19.50 -6.05
C VAL A 186 15.91 -19.41 -4.76
N HIS A 187 14.66 -19.87 -4.80
CA HIS A 187 13.81 -20.08 -3.63
C HIS A 187 13.35 -21.53 -3.61
N ALA A 188 13.62 -22.27 -2.54
CA ALA A 188 13.32 -23.70 -2.46
C ALA A 188 12.62 -24.09 -1.16
N LEU A 189 11.85 -25.18 -1.23
CA LEU A 189 11.13 -25.79 -0.12
C LEU A 189 11.21 -27.31 -0.26
N SER A 190 11.73 -27.99 0.76
CA SER A 190 11.78 -29.45 0.80
C SER A 190 10.44 -30.00 1.29
N ALA A 191 9.54 -30.32 0.36
CA ALA A 191 8.26 -30.98 0.65
C ALA A 191 7.68 -31.64 -0.59
N ASP A 192 6.84 -32.66 -0.39
CA ASP A 192 6.01 -33.22 -1.45
C ASP A 192 4.79 -32.33 -1.69
N GLY A 193 4.35 -32.23 -2.96
CA GLY A 193 3.12 -31.52 -3.31
C GLY A 193 3.18 -29.99 -3.17
N VAL A 194 4.37 -29.39 -3.25
CA VAL A 194 4.55 -27.93 -3.21
C VAL A 194 3.84 -27.27 -4.38
N SER A 195 2.96 -26.31 -4.08
CA SER A 195 2.42 -25.37 -5.08
C SER A 195 3.22 -24.08 -5.05
N TYR A 196 3.23 -23.34 -6.17
CA TYR A 196 4.08 -22.17 -6.34
C TYR A 196 3.40 -21.05 -7.14
N GLU A 197 3.86 -19.82 -6.94
CA GLU A 197 3.44 -18.64 -7.71
C GLU A 197 4.64 -17.74 -7.99
N THR A 198 4.63 -17.09 -9.16
CA THR A 198 5.59 -16.04 -9.49
C THR A 198 4.99 -14.74 -10.01
N ASP A 199 3.67 -14.68 -10.22
CA ASP A 199 2.94 -13.46 -10.59
C ASP A 199 2.28 -12.82 -9.35
N ARG A 200 2.77 -11.64 -8.98
CA ARG A 200 2.28 -10.88 -7.82
C ARG A 200 0.82 -10.47 -7.95
N ALA A 201 0.32 -10.23 -9.16
CA ALA A 201 -1.08 -9.89 -9.39
C ALA A 201 -2.00 -11.08 -9.10
N ARG A 202 -1.54 -12.31 -9.33
CA ARG A 202 -2.29 -13.54 -9.03
C ARG A 202 -2.20 -13.93 -7.56
N PHE A 203 -1.06 -13.65 -6.92
CA PHE A 203 -0.89 -13.93 -5.49
C PHE A 203 -1.71 -12.97 -4.62
N ILE A 204 -1.51 -11.66 -4.79
CA ILE A 204 -2.20 -10.65 -3.99
C ILE A 204 -3.64 -10.51 -4.49
N GLY A 205 -3.85 -10.33 -5.79
CA GLY A 205 -5.17 -10.03 -6.36
C GLY A 205 -5.53 -8.53 -6.29
N ARG A 206 -6.24 -8.03 -7.30
CA ARG A 206 -6.77 -6.66 -7.29
C ARG A 206 -7.87 -6.53 -6.23
N GLY A 207 -7.81 -5.47 -5.42
CA GLY A 207 -8.75 -5.23 -4.31
C GLY A 207 -8.40 -5.97 -3.01
N TYR A 208 -7.23 -6.62 -2.99
CA TYR A 208 -6.64 -7.26 -1.82
C TYR A 208 -5.38 -6.50 -1.40
N SER A 209 -4.74 -6.95 -0.34
CA SER A 209 -3.51 -6.35 0.17
C SER A 209 -2.50 -7.43 0.54
N LEU A 210 -1.26 -7.04 0.84
CA LEU A 210 -0.30 -7.99 1.39
C LEU A 210 -0.70 -8.47 2.80
N ALA A 211 -1.50 -7.70 3.54
CA ALA A 211 -2.03 -8.11 4.83
C ALA A 211 -3.15 -9.16 4.71
N GLU A 212 -3.84 -9.17 3.56
CA GLU A 212 -4.93 -10.09 3.24
C GLU A 212 -4.89 -10.42 1.73
N PRO A 213 -3.96 -11.29 1.29
CA PRO A 213 -3.82 -11.63 -0.13
C PRO A 213 -4.86 -12.65 -0.58
N GLN A 214 -5.32 -12.54 -1.82
CA GLN A 214 -6.30 -13.46 -2.43
C GLN A 214 -5.88 -14.92 -2.33
N ALA A 215 -4.58 -15.20 -2.45
CA ALA A 215 -4.03 -16.54 -2.32
C ALA A 215 -4.30 -17.19 -0.95
N LEU A 216 -4.51 -16.41 0.12
CA LEU A 216 -4.83 -16.92 1.46
C LEU A 216 -6.31 -16.82 1.82
N VAL A 217 -7.08 -16.05 1.06
CA VAL A 217 -8.54 -15.97 1.21
C VAL A 217 -9.21 -17.14 0.48
N THR A 218 -8.77 -17.44 -0.73
CA THR A 218 -9.29 -18.56 -1.53
C THR A 218 -8.66 -19.89 -1.12
N THR A 219 -9.34 -21.03 -1.33
CA THR A 219 -8.81 -22.37 -1.01
C THR A 219 -8.09 -23.04 -2.19
N GLU A 220 -7.97 -22.33 -3.31
CA GLU A 220 -7.34 -22.86 -4.52
C GLU A 220 -5.81 -22.97 -4.35
N PRO A 221 -5.17 -23.96 -4.99
CA PRO A 221 -3.72 -24.01 -5.09
C PRO A 221 -3.16 -22.73 -5.75
N LEU A 222 -1.90 -22.43 -5.45
CA LEU A 222 -1.17 -21.40 -6.20
C LEU A 222 -1.15 -21.76 -7.69
N SER A 223 -1.26 -20.76 -8.56
CA SER A 223 -1.64 -21.01 -9.95
C SER A 223 -0.51 -21.51 -10.86
N GLY A 224 0.72 -21.60 -10.32
CA GLY A 224 1.84 -22.24 -11.00
C GLY A 224 2.42 -21.43 -12.17
N THR A 225 2.23 -20.11 -12.20
CA THR A 225 2.77 -19.30 -13.30
C THR A 225 4.27 -19.11 -13.20
N VAL A 226 4.94 -19.21 -14.35
CA VAL A 226 6.38 -18.98 -14.54
C VAL A 226 6.64 -18.36 -15.92
N GLY A 227 7.83 -17.81 -16.12
CA GLY A 227 8.29 -17.25 -17.39
C GLY A 227 8.40 -15.73 -17.33
N ASN A 228 7.88 -15.05 -18.35
CA ASN A 228 7.89 -13.59 -18.43
C ASN A 228 6.65 -13.00 -17.74
N VAL A 229 6.63 -13.04 -16.41
CA VAL A 229 5.58 -12.38 -15.62
C VAL A 229 5.82 -10.86 -15.58
N LEU A 230 4.73 -10.07 -15.56
CA LEU A 230 4.84 -8.60 -15.55
C LEU A 230 5.31 -8.06 -14.19
N ASP A 231 4.97 -8.77 -13.11
CA ASP A 231 5.26 -8.35 -11.75
C ASP A 231 5.77 -9.54 -10.91
N PRO A 232 7.09 -9.82 -10.97
CA PRO A 232 7.68 -11.04 -10.43
C PRO A 232 7.74 -11.04 -8.90
N MET A 233 7.29 -12.14 -8.33
CA MET A 233 7.49 -12.52 -6.93
C MET A 233 7.88 -14.00 -6.86
N MET A 234 8.16 -14.51 -5.68
CA MET A 234 8.31 -15.94 -5.42
C MET A 234 7.47 -16.34 -4.22
N SER A 235 6.72 -17.42 -4.39
CA SER A 235 5.97 -18.06 -3.32
C SER A 235 5.98 -19.57 -3.50
N LEU A 236 6.20 -20.27 -2.39
CA LEU A 236 6.09 -21.71 -2.25
C LEU A 236 5.11 -21.99 -1.12
N ARG A 237 4.27 -22.99 -1.34
CA ARG A 237 3.22 -23.39 -0.40
C ARG A 237 3.23 -24.88 -0.18
N GLN A 238 3.15 -25.28 1.08
CA GLN A 238 2.93 -26.66 1.50
C GLN A 238 1.89 -26.74 2.62
N VAL A 239 1.36 -27.93 2.86
CA VAL A 239 0.46 -28.23 3.97
C VAL A 239 1.15 -29.21 4.90
N VAL A 240 1.11 -28.93 6.20
CA VAL A 240 1.57 -29.85 7.24
C VAL A 240 0.39 -30.33 8.09
N GLU A 241 0.38 -31.62 8.40
CA GLU A 241 -0.57 -32.21 9.34
C GLU A 241 0.05 -32.27 10.72
N LEU A 242 -0.65 -31.74 11.72
CA LEU A 242 -0.22 -31.75 13.11
C LEU A 242 -1.22 -32.56 13.94
N ALA A 243 -0.75 -33.68 14.49
CA ALA A 243 -1.48 -34.41 15.53
C ALA A 243 -1.65 -33.54 16.80
N VAL A 244 -2.49 -33.98 17.73
CA VAL A 244 -2.55 -33.36 19.07
C VAL A 244 -1.18 -33.46 19.72
N ASP A 245 -0.67 -32.34 20.24
CA ASP A 245 0.69 -32.19 20.78
C ASP A 245 1.83 -32.49 19.78
N GLY A 246 1.49 -32.69 18.51
CA GLY A 246 2.43 -32.99 17.44
C GLY A 246 3.25 -31.78 17.02
N GLU A 247 4.40 -32.08 16.43
CA GLU A 247 5.33 -31.09 15.88
C GLU A 247 5.62 -31.42 14.41
N ALA A 248 5.77 -30.38 13.59
CA ALA A 248 6.27 -30.48 12.22
C ALA A 248 7.29 -29.37 11.94
N GLN A 249 8.19 -29.62 10.99
CA GLN A 249 9.20 -28.66 10.56
C GLN A 249 9.16 -28.44 9.05
N ALA A 250 9.47 -27.22 8.64
CA ALA A 250 9.55 -26.81 7.24
C ALA A 250 10.72 -25.85 7.04
N THR A 251 11.53 -26.09 6.01
CA THR A 251 12.71 -25.25 5.73
C THR A 251 12.54 -24.54 4.39
N PHE A 252 12.45 -23.21 4.46
CA PHE A 252 12.44 -22.34 3.28
C PHE A 252 13.84 -21.80 3.05
N LEU A 253 14.27 -21.81 1.78
CA LEU A 253 15.61 -21.41 1.37
C LEU A 253 15.52 -20.26 0.39
N LEU A 254 16.32 -19.21 0.53
CA LEU A 254 16.45 -18.14 -0.47
C LEU A 254 17.93 -17.82 -0.68
N GLY A 255 18.40 -17.87 -1.91
CA GLY A 255 19.83 -17.71 -2.20
C GLY A 255 20.09 -17.20 -3.60
N ALA A 256 21.36 -16.98 -3.91
CA ALA A 256 21.76 -16.60 -5.26
C ALA A 256 23.11 -17.18 -5.67
N ALA A 257 23.30 -17.33 -6.98
CA ALA A 257 24.57 -17.73 -7.57
C ALA A 257 24.78 -17.10 -8.96
N ALA A 258 25.99 -17.24 -9.49
CA ALA A 258 26.35 -16.71 -10.81
C ALA A 258 25.70 -17.49 -11.97
N ASP A 259 25.46 -18.78 -11.78
CA ASP A 259 24.87 -19.66 -12.79
C ASP A 259 23.74 -20.54 -12.20
N ARG A 260 22.91 -21.06 -13.12
CA ARG A 260 21.71 -21.85 -12.81
C ARG A 260 22.03 -23.10 -11.98
N GLU A 261 23.06 -23.84 -12.36
CA GLU A 261 23.40 -25.11 -11.71
C GLU A 261 24.01 -24.88 -10.34
N ALA A 262 24.84 -23.84 -10.17
CA ALA A 262 25.35 -23.44 -8.86
C ALA A 262 24.20 -23.06 -7.90
N ALA A 263 23.19 -22.31 -8.37
CA ALA A 263 22.03 -21.96 -7.57
C ALA A 263 21.24 -23.21 -7.11
N LEU A 264 20.99 -24.15 -8.02
CA LEU A 264 20.30 -25.41 -7.70
C LEU A 264 21.12 -26.31 -6.77
N ASN A 265 22.44 -26.39 -6.98
CA ASN A 265 23.33 -27.17 -6.13
C ASN A 265 23.44 -26.60 -4.72
N ALA A 266 23.32 -25.27 -4.56
CA ALA A 266 23.31 -24.62 -3.24
C ALA A 266 22.10 -25.10 -2.41
N VAL A 267 20.90 -25.11 -2.99
CA VAL A 267 19.68 -25.53 -2.25
C VAL A 267 19.60 -27.04 -2.03
N ARG A 268 20.03 -27.87 -3.00
CA ARG A 268 19.97 -29.35 -2.89
C ARG A 268 20.67 -29.88 -1.65
N ARG A 269 21.80 -29.27 -1.26
CA ARG A 269 22.56 -29.64 -0.05
C ARG A 269 21.69 -29.52 1.20
N TYR A 270 20.96 -28.42 1.32
CA TYR A 270 20.16 -28.09 2.50
C TYR A 270 18.77 -28.73 2.50
N VAL A 271 18.20 -28.99 1.32
CA VAL A 271 16.94 -29.75 1.14
C VAL A 271 17.11 -31.23 1.55
N SER A 272 18.32 -31.78 1.38
CA SER A 272 18.64 -33.19 1.65
C SER A 272 19.07 -33.51 3.09
N LEU A 273 19.30 -32.50 3.94
CA LEU A 273 19.66 -32.72 5.33
C LEU A 273 18.38 -33.06 6.13
N PRO A 274 18.29 -34.21 6.82
CA PRO A 274 17.23 -34.41 7.79
C PRO A 274 17.35 -33.32 8.85
N SER A 275 16.21 -32.79 9.30
CA SER A 275 16.12 -31.72 10.30
C SER A 275 16.85 -32.13 11.58
N THR A 276 18.16 -31.88 11.66
CA THR A 276 18.96 -32.22 12.83
C THR A 276 18.81 -31.11 13.85
N SER A 277 18.13 -31.43 14.95
CA SER A 277 18.22 -30.70 16.21
C SER A 277 19.67 -30.75 16.71
N SER A 278 20.49 -29.75 16.38
CA SER A 278 21.77 -29.54 17.06
C SER A 278 21.52 -28.84 18.39
N HIS A 279 21.76 -29.56 19.48
CA HIS A 279 21.83 -29.00 20.83
C HIS A 279 22.74 -27.77 20.86
N VAL A 280 22.20 -26.64 21.31
CA VAL A 280 22.97 -25.42 21.61
C VAL A 280 23.42 -25.49 23.06
N GLU A 281 24.74 -25.43 23.29
CA GLU A 281 25.32 -25.19 24.62
C GLU A 281 24.85 -23.83 25.17
N GLU A 282 24.40 -23.82 26.42
CA GLU A 282 24.01 -22.62 27.16
C GLU A 282 25.23 -21.70 27.38
N GLY A 283 25.51 -20.84 26.40
CA GLY A 283 26.31 -19.64 26.58
C GLY A 283 25.46 -18.55 27.24
N THR A 284 25.96 -17.97 28.32
CA THR A 284 25.31 -16.91 29.11
C THR A 284 24.79 -15.77 28.23
N SER A 285 23.48 -15.76 27.99
CA SER A 285 22.75 -14.69 27.33
C SER A 285 22.61 -13.52 28.31
N GLN A 286 23.12 -12.34 27.93
CA GLN A 286 22.57 -11.09 28.43
C GLN A 286 21.22 -10.90 27.76
N THR A 287 20.16 -10.78 28.55
CA THR A 287 18.79 -10.54 28.08
C THR A 287 18.67 -9.08 27.63
N PRO A 288 18.50 -8.77 26.33
CA PRO A 288 17.93 -7.47 25.96
C PRO A 288 16.42 -7.50 26.23
N SER A 289 15.88 -6.37 26.70
CA SER A 289 14.46 -6.23 27.02
C SER A 289 13.57 -6.58 25.83
N PRO A 290 12.43 -7.25 26.05
CA PRO A 290 11.43 -7.43 25.00
C PRO A 290 10.98 -6.06 24.50
N LEU A 291 11.08 -5.82 23.19
CA LEU A 291 10.41 -4.69 22.55
C LEU A 291 8.91 -4.97 22.54
N THR A 292 8.22 -4.58 23.60
CA THR A 292 6.76 -4.52 23.67
C THR A 292 6.27 -3.24 23.02
N GLY A 293 6.02 -3.27 21.72
CA GLY A 293 5.16 -2.28 21.08
C GLY A 293 3.69 -2.67 21.34
N ASN A 294 2.91 -1.76 21.92
CA ASN A 294 1.45 -1.93 21.96
C ASN A 294 0.92 -1.93 20.53
N LEU A 295 0.62 -3.11 20.00
CA LEU A 295 -0.10 -3.25 18.75
C LEU A 295 -1.56 -2.84 19.01
N ALA A 296 -2.00 -1.73 18.43
CA ALA A 296 -3.42 -1.41 18.40
C ALA A 296 -4.17 -2.46 17.56
N ALA A 297 -5.35 -2.88 18.04
CA ALA A 297 -6.19 -3.85 17.35
C ALA A 297 -6.45 -3.41 15.90
N SER A 298 -6.46 -4.40 14.99
CA SER A 298 -6.98 -4.17 13.65
C SER A 298 -8.37 -3.55 13.79
N PRO A 299 -8.60 -2.33 13.26
CA PRO A 299 -9.98 -1.91 13.06
C PRO A 299 -10.56 -2.96 12.12
N SER A 300 -11.58 -3.67 12.59
CA SER A 300 -12.47 -4.39 11.71
C SER A 300 -12.92 -3.37 10.67
N LEU A 301 -12.95 -3.74 9.38
CA LEU A 301 -13.84 -3.03 8.45
C LEU A 301 -15.15 -2.84 9.21
N PRO A 302 -15.72 -1.61 9.27
CA PRO A 302 -16.97 -1.42 9.96
C PRO A 302 -17.92 -2.45 9.36
N ALA A 303 -18.31 -3.43 10.18
CA ALA A 303 -19.38 -4.32 9.80
C ALA A 303 -20.55 -3.38 9.53
N GLY A 304 -20.89 -3.23 8.25
CA GLY A 304 -22.16 -2.63 7.89
C GLY A 304 -23.20 -3.38 8.71
N GLU A 305 -24.11 -2.65 9.35
CA GLU A 305 -25.31 -3.32 9.83
C GLU A 305 -25.82 -4.17 8.67
N SER A 306 -25.86 -5.49 8.89
CA SER A 306 -26.41 -6.44 7.95
C SER A 306 -27.86 -6.02 7.69
N GLY A 307 -28.11 -5.26 6.63
CA GLY A 307 -29.44 -4.71 6.40
C GLY A 307 -29.61 -3.50 5.49
N VAL A 308 -28.57 -2.86 4.95
CA VAL A 308 -28.78 -1.82 3.92
C VAL A 308 -27.83 -2.06 2.75
N GLY A 309 -28.29 -2.82 1.76
CA GLY A 309 -27.69 -2.76 0.43
C GLY A 309 -27.82 -1.31 -0.06
N GLY A 310 -26.69 -0.61 -0.17
CA GLY A 310 -26.70 0.75 -0.70
C GLY A 310 -27.28 0.74 -2.11
N GLU A 311 -28.13 1.71 -2.43
CA GLU A 311 -28.56 1.91 -3.81
C GLU A 311 -27.37 2.36 -4.66
N VAL A 312 -27.32 1.87 -5.92
CA VAL A 312 -26.43 2.47 -6.91
C VAL A 312 -26.87 3.93 -7.08
N PRO A 313 -25.98 4.91 -6.91
CA PRO A 313 -26.37 6.33 -6.85
C PRO A 313 -27.09 6.86 -8.10
N ASP A 314 -26.92 6.19 -9.25
CA ASP A 314 -27.54 6.53 -10.52
C ASP A 314 -27.95 5.28 -11.31
N THR A 315 -29.08 5.36 -12.00
CA THR A 315 -29.63 4.32 -12.87
C THR A 315 -29.49 4.64 -14.35
N GLU A 316 -28.73 5.67 -14.73
CA GLU A 316 -28.51 5.99 -16.13
C GLU A 316 -28.01 4.78 -16.93
N THR A 317 -28.46 4.68 -18.18
CA THR A 317 -27.99 3.64 -19.10
C THR A 317 -26.69 4.10 -19.72
N LEU A 318 -25.61 3.35 -19.48
CA LEU A 318 -24.27 3.66 -19.97
C LEU A 318 -24.02 3.02 -21.33
N GLN A 319 -23.31 3.74 -22.20
CA GLN A 319 -22.82 3.22 -23.47
C GLN A 319 -21.63 2.28 -23.23
N PHE A 320 -21.57 1.17 -23.97
CA PHE A 320 -20.45 0.21 -23.96
C PHE A 320 -20.11 -0.35 -22.57
N TRP A 321 -21.14 -0.71 -21.78
CA TRP A 321 -20.95 -1.33 -20.48
C TRP A 321 -20.12 -2.62 -20.56
N ASN A 322 -18.99 -2.68 -19.86
CA ASN A 322 -18.05 -3.80 -19.89
C ASN A 322 -18.04 -4.66 -18.62
N GLY A 323 -19.03 -4.49 -17.74
CA GLY A 323 -19.13 -5.18 -16.45
C GLY A 323 -18.57 -4.39 -15.26
N TYR A 324 -17.85 -3.30 -15.51
CA TYR A 324 -17.34 -2.38 -14.47
C TYR A 324 -17.76 -0.94 -14.73
N GLY A 325 -17.71 -0.50 -15.99
CA GLY A 325 -18.04 0.85 -16.40
C GLY A 325 -18.45 0.96 -17.86
N GLY A 326 -18.86 2.17 -18.25
CA GLY A 326 -19.24 2.56 -19.59
C GLY A 326 -19.28 4.09 -19.71
N PHE A 327 -19.52 4.62 -20.90
CA PHE A 327 -19.60 6.06 -21.11
C PHE A 327 -21.00 6.59 -20.78
N SER A 328 -21.07 7.83 -20.29
CA SER A 328 -22.33 8.57 -20.10
C SER A 328 -23.12 8.65 -21.41
N ALA A 329 -24.42 8.96 -21.32
CA ALA A 329 -25.28 9.08 -22.50
C ALA A 329 -24.78 10.12 -23.53
N ASP A 330 -24.03 11.14 -23.09
CA ASP A 330 -23.41 12.15 -23.95
C ASP A 330 -21.94 11.87 -24.32
N GLY A 331 -21.38 10.74 -23.86
CA GLY A 331 -20.00 10.32 -24.14
C GLY A 331 -18.90 11.11 -23.42
N ARG A 332 -19.25 12.04 -22.52
CA ARG A 332 -18.28 12.99 -21.92
C ARG A 332 -17.66 12.52 -20.61
N GLU A 333 -18.23 11.51 -20.00
CA GLU A 333 -17.71 10.90 -18.79
C GLU A 333 -17.58 9.40 -18.99
N TYR A 334 -16.51 8.82 -18.45
CA TYR A 334 -16.43 7.39 -18.23
C TYR A 334 -16.90 7.07 -16.80
N VAL A 335 -17.97 6.30 -16.67
CA VAL A 335 -18.66 6.02 -15.41
C VAL A 335 -18.40 4.58 -14.99
N LEU A 336 -17.78 4.38 -13.84
CA LEU A 336 -17.63 3.09 -13.17
C LEU A 336 -18.67 2.93 -12.07
N ARG A 337 -19.22 1.71 -11.94
CA ARG A 337 -20.07 1.32 -10.81
C ARG A 337 -19.39 0.16 -10.08
N LEU A 338 -18.70 0.47 -8.99
CA LEU A 338 -17.96 -0.50 -8.18
C LEU A 338 -18.93 -1.13 -7.18
N ILE A 339 -19.30 -2.39 -7.44
CA ILE A 339 -20.27 -3.12 -6.61
C ILE A 339 -19.51 -4.06 -5.66
N PRO A 340 -19.81 -4.03 -4.35
CA PRO A 340 -19.24 -4.98 -3.39
C PRO A 340 -19.73 -6.42 -3.66
N ASP A 341 -18.85 -7.39 -3.42
CA ASP A 341 -19.21 -8.80 -3.40
C ASP A 341 -19.95 -9.19 -2.11
N ALA A 342 -20.27 -10.49 -1.97
CA ALA A 342 -20.98 -11.01 -0.79
C ALA A 342 -20.22 -10.81 0.55
N ASN A 343 -18.91 -10.58 0.51
CA ASN A 343 -18.07 -10.31 1.66
C ASN A 343 -17.84 -8.81 1.88
N GLY A 344 -18.50 -7.95 1.09
CA GLY A 344 -18.36 -6.49 1.16
C GLY A 344 -17.14 -5.92 0.44
N ARG A 345 -16.36 -6.73 -0.28
CA ARG A 345 -15.17 -6.26 -1.02
C ARG A 345 -15.58 -5.71 -2.38
N LEU A 346 -15.13 -4.50 -2.72
CA LEU A 346 -15.44 -3.89 -4.01
C LEU A 346 -14.85 -4.71 -5.18
N LYS A 347 -15.69 -5.00 -6.16
CA LYS A 347 -15.27 -5.59 -7.43
C LYS A 347 -14.60 -4.52 -8.30
N LEU A 348 -13.27 -4.48 -8.27
CA LEU A 348 -12.46 -3.53 -9.03
C LEU A 348 -12.14 -4.02 -10.46
N PRO A 349 -11.92 -3.10 -11.42
CA PRO A 349 -11.43 -3.46 -12.75
C PRO A 349 -10.06 -4.17 -12.66
N PRO A 350 -9.66 -4.98 -13.66
CA PRO A 350 -8.43 -5.79 -13.60
C PRO A 350 -7.12 -4.99 -13.47
N GLN A 351 -7.16 -3.69 -13.77
CA GLN A 351 -6.08 -2.72 -13.66
C GLN A 351 -6.69 -1.40 -13.16
N PRO A 352 -5.92 -0.53 -12.47
CA PRO A 352 -6.42 0.79 -12.11
C PRO A 352 -6.85 1.56 -13.35
N TRP A 353 -8.07 2.09 -13.32
CA TRP A 353 -8.59 2.99 -14.35
C TRP A 353 -8.41 4.40 -13.86
N VAL A 354 -7.60 5.16 -14.58
CA VAL A 354 -7.06 6.42 -14.10
C VAL A 354 -7.49 7.57 -15.00
N ASN A 355 -7.74 8.72 -14.38
CA ASN A 355 -7.86 10.00 -15.06
C ASN A 355 -6.62 10.85 -14.76
N VAL A 356 -6.05 11.45 -15.80
CA VAL A 356 -4.91 12.36 -15.69
C VAL A 356 -5.42 13.78 -15.88
N ILE A 357 -5.34 14.59 -14.82
CA ILE A 357 -5.90 15.94 -14.79
C ILE A 357 -4.73 16.91 -14.64
N ALA A 358 -4.54 17.77 -15.63
CA ALA A 358 -3.42 18.70 -15.65
C ALA A 358 -3.78 20.03 -16.30
N ASN A 359 -3.03 21.05 -15.92
CA ASN A 359 -2.94 22.36 -16.56
C ASN A 359 -1.46 22.60 -16.97
N PRO A 360 -1.10 23.75 -17.57
CA PRO A 360 0.28 24.00 -18.02
C PRO A 360 1.36 23.93 -16.93
N GLN A 361 0.99 24.05 -15.66
CA GLN A 361 1.91 24.20 -14.53
C GLN A 361 1.75 23.12 -13.46
N PHE A 362 0.75 22.25 -13.53
CA PHE A 362 0.37 21.38 -12.42
C PHE A 362 -0.51 20.22 -12.90
N GLY A 363 -0.52 19.13 -12.14
CA GLY A 363 -1.49 18.08 -12.37
C GLY A 363 -1.47 17.00 -11.31
N PHE A 364 -2.42 16.08 -11.46
CA PHE A 364 -2.50 14.88 -10.65
C PHE A 364 -3.12 13.73 -11.43
N LEU A 365 -2.90 12.52 -10.94
CA LEU A 365 -3.59 11.31 -11.36
C LEU A 365 -4.65 10.95 -10.31
N ALA A 366 -5.78 10.40 -10.76
CA ALA A 366 -6.82 9.86 -9.89
C ALA A 366 -7.34 8.52 -10.45
N SER A 367 -7.17 7.43 -9.71
CA SER A 367 -7.70 6.11 -10.05
C SER A 367 -9.15 5.94 -9.63
N GLU A 368 -9.78 4.83 -10.02
CA GLU A 368 -11.14 4.50 -9.62
C GLU A 368 -11.27 4.33 -8.10
N THR A 369 -10.19 4.02 -7.38
CA THR A 369 -10.19 3.94 -5.91
C THR A 369 -9.97 5.30 -5.24
N GLY A 370 -9.61 6.33 -6.01
CA GLY A 370 -9.17 7.63 -5.51
C GLY A 370 -7.67 7.68 -5.18
N ALA A 371 -6.91 6.62 -5.45
CA ALA A 371 -5.45 6.66 -5.36
C ALA A 371 -4.90 7.62 -6.42
N GLY A 372 -3.78 8.26 -6.10
CA GLY A 372 -3.25 9.31 -6.96
C GLY A 372 -1.89 9.80 -6.52
N TYR A 373 -1.32 10.66 -7.37
CA TYR A 373 -0.17 11.46 -7.03
C TYR A 373 -0.29 12.82 -7.71
N THR A 374 0.30 13.84 -7.08
CA THR A 374 0.19 15.25 -7.45
C THR A 374 1.59 15.80 -7.76
N TRP A 375 1.70 16.64 -8.78
CA TRP A 375 2.95 17.28 -9.20
C TRP A 375 2.75 18.74 -9.58
N SER A 376 3.85 19.49 -9.58
CA SER A 376 3.90 20.89 -9.99
C SER A 376 5.05 21.07 -10.98
N GLN A 377 4.85 21.80 -12.07
CA GLN A 377 5.78 22.04 -13.19
C GLN A 377 6.18 20.79 -13.99
N ASN A 378 6.51 19.67 -13.33
CA ASN A 378 7.03 18.46 -13.98
C ASN A 378 6.55 17.19 -13.26
N SER A 379 5.83 16.34 -13.99
CA SER A 379 5.21 15.11 -13.46
C SER A 379 6.18 14.00 -13.07
N ARG A 380 7.45 14.13 -13.46
CA ARG A 380 8.52 13.17 -13.14
C ARG A 380 9.45 13.72 -12.07
N GLU A 381 9.96 14.94 -12.29
CA GLU A 381 11.04 15.52 -11.50
C GLU A 381 10.54 16.34 -10.30
N ASN A 382 9.29 16.83 -10.30
CA ASN A 382 8.74 17.65 -9.20
C ASN A 382 7.38 17.13 -8.73
N ARG A 383 7.42 15.93 -8.15
CA ARG A 383 6.28 15.25 -7.54
C ARG A 383 6.09 15.78 -6.12
N LEU A 384 4.92 16.32 -5.81
CA LEU A 384 4.59 16.75 -4.45
C LEU A 384 4.30 15.55 -3.55
N THR A 385 3.63 14.54 -4.11
CA THR A 385 3.27 13.29 -3.44
C THR A 385 3.80 12.08 -4.21
N PRO A 386 4.01 10.92 -3.56
CA PRO A 386 4.69 9.78 -4.19
C PRO A 386 3.86 9.15 -5.30
N TRP A 387 4.54 8.78 -6.41
CA TRP A 387 3.97 7.93 -7.45
C TRP A 387 4.50 6.51 -7.33
N TYR A 388 3.62 5.57 -6.98
CA TYR A 388 3.99 4.17 -6.73
C TYR A 388 4.06 3.31 -8.01
N ASN A 389 3.28 3.64 -9.04
CA ASN A 389 3.13 2.87 -10.26
C ASN A 389 2.95 1.35 -10.01
N ASP A 390 2.10 1.01 -9.03
CA ASP A 390 1.81 -0.35 -8.61
C ASP A 390 0.37 -0.72 -9.01
N PRO A 391 0.16 -1.48 -10.09
CA PRO A 391 -1.18 -1.80 -10.59
C PRO A 391 -1.95 -2.82 -9.75
N VAL A 392 -1.28 -3.51 -8.83
CA VAL A 392 -1.89 -4.56 -8.02
C VAL A 392 -2.52 -3.93 -6.77
N LEU A 393 -1.72 -3.19 -6.03
CA LEU A 393 -2.11 -2.60 -4.75
C LEU A 393 -2.77 -1.23 -4.88
N ASP A 394 -2.47 -0.48 -5.95
CA ASP A 394 -2.93 0.90 -6.14
C ASP A 394 -2.74 1.78 -4.88
N PRO A 395 -1.50 1.93 -4.35
CA PRO A 395 -1.27 2.49 -3.01
C PRO A 395 -1.63 3.98 -2.91
N HIS A 396 -2.16 4.37 -1.73
CA HIS A 396 -2.60 5.73 -1.46
C HIS A 396 -1.50 6.59 -0.80
N GLY A 397 -0.83 7.43 -1.60
CA GLY A 397 0.01 8.53 -1.08
C GLY A 397 -0.81 9.74 -0.61
N GLU A 398 -2.07 9.79 -1.03
CA GLU A 398 -3.07 10.80 -0.70
C GLU A 398 -4.37 10.09 -0.30
N ALA A 399 -5.08 10.63 0.68
CA ALA A 399 -6.35 10.06 1.11
C ALA A 399 -7.28 11.10 1.75
N LEU A 400 -8.59 10.87 1.56
CA LEU A 400 -9.66 11.66 2.15
C LEU A 400 -10.53 10.75 3.02
N TYR A 401 -10.68 11.09 4.28
CA TYR A 401 -11.45 10.30 5.24
C TYR A 401 -12.60 11.10 5.86
N LEU A 402 -13.62 10.38 6.27
CA LEU A 402 -14.71 10.86 7.10
C LEU A 402 -14.76 10.00 8.37
N ARG A 403 -14.87 10.63 9.53
CA ARG A 403 -15.11 9.96 10.80
C ARG A 403 -16.42 10.45 11.41
N ASP A 404 -17.25 9.50 11.84
CA ASP A 404 -18.35 9.77 12.74
C ASP A 404 -17.82 9.84 14.16
N GLU A 405 -17.92 11.02 14.76
CA GLU A 405 -17.36 11.30 16.08
C GLU A 405 -18.16 10.69 17.23
N ASP A 406 -19.43 10.39 17.00
CA ASP A 406 -20.32 9.82 18.02
C ASP A 406 -20.17 8.28 18.04
N GLN A 407 -19.86 7.67 16.89
CA GLN A 407 -19.61 6.23 16.77
C GLN A 407 -18.12 5.84 16.84
N GLY A 408 -17.19 6.80 16.66
CA GLY A 408 -15.75 6.55 16.58
C GLY A 408 -15.33 5.73 15.36
N ARG A 409 -16.15 5.69 14.30
CA ARG A 409 -15.89 4.91 13.07
C ARG A 409 -15.48 5.84 11.94
N PHE A 410 -14.49 5.43 11.16
CA PHE A 410 -14.03 6.18 9.99
C PHE A 410 -14.00 5.32 8.72
N TRP A 411 -14.03 6.00 7.57
CA TRP A 411 -13.91 5.38 6.25
C TRP A 411 -13.42 6.42 5.24
N SER A 412 -13.10 5.97 4.04
CA SER A 412 -12.70 6.83 2.93
C SER A 412 -13.90 7.43 2.21
N LEU A 413 -13.79 8.70 1.84
CA LEU A 413 -14.80 9.37 1.02
C LEU A 413 -14.78 8.83 -0.42
N THR A 414 -13.61 8.41 -0.89
CA THR A 414 -13.39 7.63 -2.12
C THR A 414 -13.40 6.11 -1.84
N PRO A 415 -13.43 5.24 -2.86
CA PRO A 415 -13.45 3.78 -2.65
C PRO A 415 -12.22 3.20 -1.94
N GLY A 416 -11.12 3.93 -1.82
CA GLY A 416 -9.97 3.57 -1.00
C GLY A 416 -9.40 4.76 -0.23
N PRO A 417 -8.48 4.54 0.73
CA PRO A 417 -7.93 3.23 1.11
C PRO A 417 -8.81 2.39 2.06
N VAL A 418 -9.90 2.94 2.61
CA VAL A 418 -10.82 2.26 3.55
C VAL A 418 -12.26 2.32 2.99
N PRO A 419 -12.63 1.43 2.04
CA PRO A 419 -13.97 1.40 1.47
C PRO A 419 -15.05 1.09 2.51
N GLN A 420 -16.24 1.63 2.28
CA GLN A 420 -17.48 1.08 2.81
C GLN A 420 -17.96 -0.07 1.92
N ALA A 421 -18.67 -1.04 2.49
CA ALA A 421 -19.27 -2.15 1.76
C ALA A 421 -20.58 -1.73 1.06
N VAL A 422 -20.55 -0.65 0.28
CA VAL A 422 -21.67 -0.11 -0.51
C VAL A 422 -21.25 0.11 -1.96
N PRO A 423 -22.20 0.24 -2.91
CA PRO A 423 -21.88 0.66 -4.26
C PRO A 423 -21.25 2.06 -4.30
N TYR A 424 -20.25 2.22 -5.17
CA TYR A 424 -19.68 3.51 -5.52
C TYR A 424 -19.93 3.82 -7.00
N GLU A 425 -20.24 5.07 -7.30
CA GLU A 425 -20.16 5.60 -8.65
C GLU A 425 -18.91 6.47 -8.77
N VAL A 426 -18.09 6.17 -9.77
CA VAL A 426 -16.90 6.95 -10.12
C VAL A 426 -17.07 7.48 -11.52
N ARG A 427 -16.93 8.79 -11.71
CA ARG A 427 -16.99 9.44 -13.03
C ARG A 427 -15.67 10.09 -13.32
N HIS A 428 -15.04 9.68 -14.42
CA HIS A 428 -13.89 10.37 -14.99
C HIS A 428 -14.38 11.25 -16.14
N GLY A 429 -14.39 12.55 -15.93
CA GLY A 429 -14.72 13.54 -16.95
C GLY A 429 -13.49 14.34 -17.39
N PHE A 430 -13.68 15.23 -18.35
CA PHE A 430 -12.60 16.09 -18.83
C PHE A 430 -12.20 17.13 -17.77
N GLY A 431 -11.02 16.96 -17.19
CA GLY A 431 -10.46 17.86 -16.18
C GLY A 431 -10.94 17.63 -14.74
N TYR A 432 -11.74 16.60 -14.48
CA TYR A 432 -12.20 16.25 -13.13
C TYR A 432 -12.48 14.76 -12.96
N SER A 433 -12.47 14.30 -11.71
CA SER A 433 -13.01 12.99 -11.33
C SER A 433 -13.95 13.12 -10.13
N ARG A 434 -15.09 12.44 -10.19
CA ARG A 434 -16.13 12.50 -9.17
C ARG A 434 -16.36 11.11 -8.56
N TYR A 435 -16.48 11.05 -7.25
CA TYR A 435 -16.75 9.83 -6.49
C TYR A 435 -18.01 10.06 -5.67
N ARG A 436 -18.98 9.16 -5.75
CA ARG A 436 -20.25 9.26 -5.02
C ARG A 436 -20.59 7.94 -4.36
N GLN A 437 -21.06 8.02 -3.12
CA GLN A 437 -21.59 6.88 -2.36
C GLN A 437 -22.69 7.33 -1.40
N ILE A 438 -23.49 6.37 -0.94
CA ILE A 438 -24.42 6.55 0.17
C ILE A 438 -24.14 5.45 1.18
N SER A 439 -23.71 5.84 2.38
CA SER A 439 -23.41 4.93 3.49
C SER A 439 -23.68 5.61 4.82
N GLN A 440 -23.99 4.85 5.87
CA GLN A 440 -24.19 5.38 7.23
C GLN A 440 -25.24 6.52 7.31
N ALA A 441 -26.28 6.47 6.48
CA ALA A 441 -27.27 7.55 6.28
C ALA A 441 -26.65 8.91 5.92
N LEU A 442 -25.55 8.89 5.17
CA LEU A 442 -24.85 10.06 4.63
C LEU A 442 -24.68 9.86 3.12
N GLU A 443 -25.18 10.81 2.34
CA GLU A 443 -24.82 10.95 0.93
C GLU A 443 -23.51 11.76 0.85
N GLN A 444 -22.52 11.21 0.17
CA GLN A 444 -21.16 11.73 0.14
C GLN A 444 -20.68 11.80 -1.31
N GLU A 445 -20.07 12.93 -1.66
CA GLU A 445 -19.49 13.16 -2.96
C GLU A 445 -18.14 13.87 -2.84
N VAL A 446 -17.17 13.46 -3.66
CA VAL A 446 -15.88 14.14 -3.82
C VAL A 446 -15.69 14.45 -5.30
N CYS A 447 -15.41 15.70 -5.63
CA CYS A 447 -14.98 16.12 -6.96
C CYS A 447 -13.53 16.61 -6.90
N LEU A 448 -12.63 15.88 -7.54
CA LEU A 448 -11.21 16.22 -7.68
C LEU A 448 -11.00 16.93 -9.02
N PHE A 449 -10.40 18.11 -9.01
CA PHE A 449 -10.01 18.84 -10.22
C PHE A 449 -8.79 19.73 -9.96
N ALA A 450 -8.12 20.17 -11.02
CA ALA A 450 -7.07 21.18 -10.95
C ALA A 450 -7.65 22.50 -11.46
N ALA A 451 -7.34 23.61 -10.79
CA ALA A 451 -7.73 24.93 -11.32
C ALA A 451 -7.13 25.14 -12.72
N ARG A 452 -7.83 25.84 -13.60
CA ARG A 452 -7.47 25.91 -15.03
C ARG A 452 -6.07 26.47 -15.29
N GLU A 453 -5.61 27.42 -14.48
CA GLU A 453 -4.37 28.18 -14.70
C GLU A 453 -3.47 28.23 -13.46
N GLU A 454 -3.93 27.69 -12.32
CA GLU A 454 -3.26 27.82 -11.03
C GLU A 454 -2.73 26.45 -10.58
N PRO A 455 -1.57 26.37 -9.91
CA PRO A 455 -0.95 25.10 -9.51
C PRO A 455 -1.57 24.51 -8.24
N ILE A 456 -2.88 24.23 -8.29
CA ILE A 456 -3.67 23.77 -7.15
C ILE A 456 -4.65 22.67 -7.56
N LYS A 457 -4.59 21.57 -6.82
CA LYS A 457 -5.60 20.51 -6.77
C LYS A 457 -6.64 20.89 -5.74
N ILE A 458 -7.90 20.75 -6.11
CA ILE A 458 -9.06 21.02 -5.25
C ILE A 458 -9.83 19.71 -5.09
N ALA A 459 -10.04 19.30 -3.84
CA ALA A 459 -10.93 18.22 -3.46
C ALA A 459 -12.20 18.82 -2.88
N LEU A 460 -13.21 19.05 -3.72
CA LEU A 460 -14.51 19.56 -3.29
C LEU A 460 -15.37 18.40 -2.76
N ILE A 461 -15.68 18.44 -1.47
CA ILE A 461 -16.39 17.42 -0.71
C ILE A 461 -17.78 17.96 -0.38
N ARG A 462 -18.80 17.16 -0.69
CA ARG A 462 -20.18 17.42 -0.31
C ARG A 462 -20.71 16.27 0.53
N VAL A 463 -21.23 16.58 1.72
CA VAL A 463 -21.83 15.59 2.62
C VAL A 463 -23.23 16.05 3.01
N ARG A 464 -24.22 15.17 2.83
CA ARG A 464 -25.60 15.40 3.22
C ARG A 464 -26.06 14.40 4.27
N ASN A 465 -26.64 14.91 5.35
CA ASN A 465 -27.22 14.08 6.40
C ASN A 465 -28.61 13.59 5.99
N LEU A 466 -28.76 12.29 5.76
CA LEU A 466 -30.04 11.66 5.43
C LEU A 466 -30.77 11.11 6.67
N SER A 467 -30.13 11.17 7.84
CA SER A 467 -30.74 10.73 9.10
C SER A 467 -31.63 11.82 9.71
N HIS A 468 -32.43 11.41 10.70
CA HIS A 468 -33.27 12.32 11.49
C HIS A 468 -32.55 12.91 12.71
N GLN A 469 -31.26 12.61 12.89
CA GLN A 469 -30.47 13.09 14.03
C GLN A 469 -29.31 13.98 13.57
N PRO A 470 -28.91 15.00 14.34
CA PRO A 470 -27.68 15.71 14.08
C PRO A 470 -26.48 14.75 14.10
N ARG A 471 -25.48 15.00 13.26
CA ARG A 471 -24.26 14.18 13.17
C ARG A 471 -23.03 15.06 13.41
N ARG A 472 -22.11 14.60 14.26
CA ARG A 472 -20.80 15.22 14.41
C ARG A 472 -19.78 14.45 13.59
N LEU A 473 -19.20 15.12 12.60
CA LEU A 473 -18.38 14.49 11.56
C LEU A 473 -17.03 15.19 11.47
N SER A 474 -15.94 14.43 11.39
CA SER A 474 -14.61 14.96 11.08
C SER A 474 -14.19 14.56 9.66
N LEU A 475 -13.81 15.56 8.87
CA LEU A 475 -13.19 15.38 7.55
C LEU A 475 -11.68 15.44 7.71
N PHE A 476 -10.97 14.52 7.07
CA PHE A 476 -9.51 14.48 7.06
C PHE A 476 -8.97 14.49 5.64
N SER A 477 -7.90 15.23 5.40
CA SER A 477 -7.04 15.07 4.22
C SER A 477 -5.66 14.67 4.66
N TYR A 478 -5.04 13.73 3.95
CA TYR A 478 -3.67 13.29 4.16
C TYR A 478 -2.92 13.30 2.84
N ALA A 479 -1.70 13.85 2.83
CA ALA A 479 -0.78 13.79 1.71
C ALA A 479 0.65 13.50 2.22
N ARG A 480 1.24 12.38 1.80
CA ARG A 480 2.67 12.10 2.01
C ARG A 480 3.49 12.97 1.06
N LEU A 481 4.53 13.61 1.57
CA LEU A 481 5.40 14.45 0.73
C LEU A 481 6.52 13.63 0.08
N ALA A 482 6.81 13.94 -1.18
CA ALA A 482 7.91 13.38 -1.97
C ALA A 482 9.01 14.40 -2.27
N LEU A 483 9.19 15.38 -1.36
CA LEU A 483 10.05 16.55 -1.55
C LEU A 483 11.38 16.49 -0.77
N GLY A 484 11.69 15.35 -0.15
CA GLY A 484 12.94 15.12 0.59
C GLY A 484 12.81 15.36 2.10
N ASP A 485 13.91 15.77 2.73
CA ASP A 485 13.94 16.18 4.14
C ASP A 485 13.40 17.60 4.27
N LEU A 486 12.28 17.76 4.96
CA LEU A 486 11.50 19.00 4.97
C LEU A 486 11.34 19.55 6.38
N VAL A 487 11.12 20.86 6.43
CA VAL A 487 10.53 21.51 7.60
C VAL A 487 9.07 21.78 7.25
N ILE A 488 8.17 21.25 8.08
CA ILE A 488 6.75 21.58 7.98
C ILE A 488 6.48 22.82 8.81
N GLU A 489 5.82 23.81 8.22
CA GLU A 489 5.43 25.05 8.88
C GLU A 489 3.91 25.20 8.89
N GLN A 490 3.39 25.89 9.90
CA GLN A 490 1.99 26.30 9.94
C GLN A 490 1.87 27.79 9.60
N GLU A 491 1.02 28.11 8.64
CA GLU A 491 0.70 29.48 8.25
C GLU A 491 -0.28 30.11 9.25
N GLY A 492 0.07 31.28 9.78
CA GLY A 492 -0.63 31.86 10.93
C GLY A 492 -2.06 32.34 10.68
N ALA A 493 -2.41 32.78 9.47
CA ALA A 493 -3.74 33.35 9.19
C ALA A 493 -4.79 32.29 8.83
N SER A 494 -4.40 31.31 8.02
CA SER A 494 -5.26 30.25 7.50
C SER A 494 -5.15 28.93 8.27
N GLY A 495 -4.07 28.75 9.04
CA GLY A 495 -3.73 27.47 9.66
C GLY A 495 -3.21 26.42 8.68
N ALA A 496 -3.01 26.78 7.41
CA ALA A 496 -2.51 25.89 6.36
C ALA A 496 -1.11 25.34 6.70
N LEU A 497 -0.80 24.16 6.19
CA LEU A 497 0.53 23.59 6.27
C LEU A 497 1.35 23.98 5.04
N LEU A 498 2.61 24.37 5.25
CA LEU A 498 3.56 24.74 4.22
C LEU A 498 4.81 23.85 4.33
N ALA A 499 5.44 23.55 3.20
CA ALA A 499 6.73 22.87 3.15
C ALA A 499 7.56 23.44 2.00
N GLU A 500 8.78 23.89 2.28
CA GLU A 500 9.71 24.34 1.24
C GLU A 500 10.30 23.14 0.51
N ASN A 501 10.10 23.08 -0.80
CA ASN A 501 10.64 22.07 -1.68
C ASN A 501 12.18 22.10 -1.66
N GLN A 502 12.81 20.97 -1.32
CA GLN A 502 14.26 20.80 -1.28
C GLN A 502 14.82 20.09 -2.53
N ASN A 503 13.99 19.85 -3.54
CA ASN A 503 14.43 19.30 -4.81
C ASN A 503 15.38 20.27 -5.51
N ARG A 504 16.58 19.80 -5.89
CA ARG A 504 17.64 20.64 -6.47
C ARG A 504 17.19 21.59 -7.58
N VAL A 505 16.32 21.15 -8.47
CA VAL A 505 15.86 21.95 -9.63
C VAL A 505 14.70 22.88 -9.26
N PHE A 506 13.93 22.52 -8.24
CA PHE A 506 12.69 23.19 -7.84
C PHE A 506 12.78 23.81 -6.43
N ALA A 507 14.00 24.01 -5.93
CA ALA A 507 14.25 24.46 -4.57
C ALA A 507 13.64 25.84 -4.30
N GLY A 508 13.15 26.04 -3.08
CA GLY A 508 12.56 27.32 -2.63
C GLY A 508 11.08 27.51 -2.99
N ARG A 509 10.49 26.62 -3.81
CA ARG A 509 9.04 26.57 -4.03
C ARG A 509 8.34 26.05 -2.79
N ILE A 510 7.13 26.52 -2.52
CA ILE A 510 6.37 26.22 -1.30
C ILE A 510 5.19 25.33 -1.64
N ALA A 511 5.29 24.04 -1.28
CA ALA A 511 4.16 23.13 -1.27
C ALA A 511 3.23 23.49 -0.11
N PHE A 512 1.92 23.35 -0.31
CA PHE A 512 0.94 23.71 0.72
C PHE A 512 -0.27 22.78 0.72
N ALA A 513 -0.86 22.62 1.91
CA ALA A 513 -2.20 22.08 2.07
C ALA A 513 -3.06 22.99 2.95
N ALA A 514 -4.30 23.22 2.53
CA ALA A 514 -5.24 24.07 3.24
C ALA A 514 -6.67 23.52 3.17
N ALA A 515 -7.54 24.01 4.03
CA ALA A 515 -8.98 23.74 3.99
C ALA A 515 -9.75 25.04 3.77
N SER A 516 -10.86 24.99 3.04
CA SER A 516 -11.81 26.12 2.98
C SER A 516 -12.31 26.43 4.40
N PRO A 517 -12.19 27.67 4.89
CA PRO A 517 -12.51 28.02 6.26
C PRO A 517 -13.99 27.86 6.57
N VAL A 518 -14.27 27.68 7.86
CA VAL A 518 -15.61 27.76 8.43
C VAL A 518 -15.51 28.63 9.66
N ASP A 519 -16.33 29.67 9.73
CA ASP A 519 -16.34 30.55 10.89
C ASP A 519 -16.50 29.73 12.17
N SER A 520 -15.57 29.96 13.11
CA SER A 520 -15.55 29.30 14.43
C SER A 520 -15.28 27.80 14.46
N VAL A 521 -14.82 27.17 13.37
CA VAL A 521 -14.35 25.78 13.38
C VAL A 521 -12.82 25.74 13.29
N PRO A 522 -12.12 25.16 14.28
CA PRO A 522 -10.67 25.04 14.22
C PRO A 522 -10.22 24.05 13.15
N LEU A 523 -9.12 24.39 12.47
CA LEU A 523 -8.37 23.49 11.62
C LEU A 523 -7.31 22.79 12.48
N HIS A 524 -7.42 21.48 12.64
CA HIS A 524 -6.40 20.67 13.29
C HIS A 524 -5.44 20.10 12.24
N ILE A 525 -4.17 19.98 12.58
CA ILE A 525 -3.11 19.66 11.63
C ILE A 525 -2.13 18.64 12.18
N SER A 526 -1.43 17.94 11.30
CA SER A 526 -0.20 17.23 11.63
C SER A 526 0.75 17.22 10.43
N GLY A 527 2.01 17.51 10.70
CA GLY A 527 3.14 17.45 9.79
C GLY A 527 3.93 16.14 9.88
N ASP A 528 3.54 15.22 10.79
CA ASP A 528 4.29 14.00 11.10
C ASP A 528 3.49 12.75 10.71
N ARG A 529 3.90 12.10 9.61
CA ARG A 529 3.31 10.85 9.13
C ARG A 529 3.51 9.72 10.15
N ALA A 530 4.57 9.74 10.94
CA ALA A 530 4.82 8.71 11.96
C ALA A 530 3.74 8.70 13.05
N THR A 531 3.15 9.85 13.39
CA THR A 531 2.01 9.91 14.33
C THR A 531 0.68 9.72 13.61
N PHE A 532 0.51 10.30 12.41
CA PHE A 532 -0.74 10.15 11.64
C PHE A 532 -1.04 8.69 11.26
N ILE A 533 -0.08 8.01 10.63
CA ILE A 533 -0.20 6.62 10.22
C ILE A 533 0.02 5.68 11.40
N GLY A 534 1.01 5.99 12.25
CA GLY A 534 1.39 5.17 13.39
C GLY A 534 2.31 3.98 13.01
N PRO A 535 3.01 3.39 14.00
CA PRO A 535 3.90 2.25 13.77
C PRO A 535 3.18 1.05 13.17
N LEU A 536 3.72 0.49 12.08
CA LEU A 536 3.11 -0.61 11.30
C LEU A 536 1.72 -0.28 10.76
N GLY A 537 1.36 0.99 10.78
CA GLY A 537 0.15 1.51 10.17
C GLY A 537 0.22 1.46 8.66
N SER A 538 -0.82 1.99 8.03
CA SER A 538 -0.86 2.24 6.59
C SER A 538 -1.96 3.28 6.34
N PRO A 539 -2.09 3.86 5.15
CA PRO A 539 -3.26 4.68 4.81
C PRO A 539 -4.60 3.95 5.04
N ALA A 540 -4.64 2.62 4.94
CA ALA A 540 -5.84 1.84 5.28
C ALA A 540 -6.09 1.68 6.80
N ARG A 541 -5.11 2.03 7.63
CA ARG A 541 -5.11 1.89 9.11
C ARG A 541 -4.33 3.04 9.78
N PRO A 542 -4.76 4.31 9.63
CA PRO A 542 -4.08 5.43 10.24
C PRO A 542 -4.41 5.51 11.73
N ALA A 543 -3.39 5.46 12.59
CA ALA A 543 -3.54 5.48 14.05
C ALA A 543 -4.31 6.71 14.56
N ALA A 544 -4.05 7.88 13.96
CA ALA A 544 -4.68 9.13 14.39
C ALA A 544 -6.21 9.16 14.22
N LEU A 545 -6.78 8.38 13.28
CA LEU A 545 -8.23 8.35 13.08
C LEU A 545 -8.94 7.41 14.07
N VAL A 546 -8.20 6.48 14.69
CA VAL A 546 -8.74 5.53 15.68
C VAL A 546 -8.57 6.06 17.11
N GLY A 547 -7.37 6.56 17.44
CA GLY A 547 -6.99 6.88 18.83
C GLY A 547 -7.26 8.33 19.24
N ASP A 548 -7.14 9.28 18.32
CA ASP A 548 -7.06 10.70 18.67
C ASP A 548 -8.37 11.43 18.37
N GLN A 549 -8.80 12.32 19.26
CA GLN A 549 -9.95 13.19 18.96
C GLN A 549 -9.58 14.25 17.91
N VAL A 550 -8.37 14.79 18.00
CA VAL A 550 -7.84 15.81 17.09
C VAL A 550 -6.39 15.48 16.70
N LEU A 551 -5.95 15.92 15.52
CA LEU A 551 -4.55 15.81 15.10
C LEU A 551 -3.61 16.52 16.08
N ASP A 552 -2.40 15.97 16.24
CA ASP A 552 -1.44 16.29 17.30
C ASP A 552 -0.77 17.67 17.21
N GLY A 553 -0.96 18.41 16.12
CA GLY A 553 -0.38 19.73 15.90
C GLY A 553 1.13 19.72 15.62
N ARG A 554 1.76 18.56 15.41
CA ARG A 554 3.21 18.49 15.23
C ARG A 554 3.63 19.10 13.89
N VAL A 555 4.57 20.03 13.95
CA VAL A 555 5.22 20.67 12.79
C VAL A 555 6.70 20.89 13.13
N GLY A 556 7.52 21.20 12.13
CA GLY A 556 8.95 21.46 12.28
C GLY A 556 9.84 20.50 11.48
N ALA A 557 11.12 20.50 11.83
CA ALA A 557 12.16 19.69 11.18
C ALA A 557 12.30 18.30 11.83
N GLY A 558 12.91 17.35 11.10
CA GLY A 558 13.24 16.02 11.63
C GLY A 558 12.02 15.11 11.86
N LEU A 559 10.88 15.45 11.26
CA LEU A 559 9.68 14.62 11.20
C LEU A 559 9.75 13.70 9.98
N ASP A 560 8.84 12.72 9.92
CA ASP A 560 8.55 12.00 8.68
C ASP A 560 7.42 12.75 7.95
N PRO A 561 7.71 13.53 6.90
CA PRO A 561 6.84 14.65 6.52
C PRO A 561 5.54 14.24 5.82
N CYS A 562 4.42 14.77 6.29
CA CYS A 562 3.14 14.79 5.58
C CYS A 562 2.43 16.13 5.73
N LEU A 563 1.35 16.31 4.96
CA LEU A 563 0.37 17.36 5.16
C LEU A 563 -0.96 16.71 5.54
N ALA A 564 -1.26 16.66 6.84
CA ALA A 564 -2.53 16.15 7.36
C ALA A 564 -3.38 17.28 7.94
N LEU A 565 -4.65 17.34 7.54
CA LEU A 565 -5.63 18.34 7.98
C LEU A 565 -6.87 17.63 8.53
N GLN A 566 -7.51 18.23 9.53
CA GLN A 566 -8.77 17.78 10.09
C GLN A 566 -9.69 18.97 10.38
N VAL A 567 -10.95 18.83 9.99
CA VAL A 567 -12.02 19.78 10.31
C VAL A 567 -13.22 19.02 10.87
N THR A 568 -13.76 19.47 12.02
CA THR A 568 -14.90 18.84 12.68
C THR A 568 -16.15 19.70 12.53
N LEU A 569 -17.21 19.12 12.00
CA LEU A 569 -18.45 19.78 11.63
C LEU A 569 -19.65 19.12 12.31
N ARG A 570 -20.67 19.91 12.61
CA ARG A 570 -21.98 19.42 13.02
C ARG A 570 -22.96 19.59 11.86
N LEU A 571 -23.62 18.51 11.48
CA LEU A 571 -24.56 18.48 10.36
C LEU A 571 -25.96 18.13 10.85
N GLU A 572 -26.87 19.10 10.79
CA GLU A 572 -28.26 18.92 11.19
C GLU A 572 -29.02 17.96 10.24
N PRO A 573 -30.14 17.36 10.65
CA PRO A 573 -30.96 16.50 9.80
C PRO A 573 -31.31 17.15 8.46
N GLY A 574 -31.07 16.45 7.35
CA GLY A 574 -31.33 16.95 6.00
C GLY A 574 -30.34 17.99 5.47
N ALA A 575 -29.47 18.55 6.33
CA ALA A 575 -28.52 19.57 5.95
C ALA A 575 -27.42 19.00 5.04
N THR A 576 -26.90 19.85 4.17
CA THR A 576 -25.74 19.57 3.31
C THR A 576 -24.63 20.54 3.65
N VAL A 577 -23.40 20.05 3.68
CA VAL A 577 -22.20 20.85 3.81
C VAL A 577 -21.28 20.62 2.62
N GLU A 578 -20.68 21.70 2.13
CA GLU A 578 -19.64 21.67 1.09
C GLU A 578 -18.33 22.22 1.67
N ARG A 579 -17.23 21.50 1.45
CA ARG A 579 -15.89 21.85 1.93
C ARG A 579 -14.86 21.52 0.87
N ALA A 580 -13.77 22.28 0.82
CA ALA A 580 -12.65 21.96 -0.04
C ALA A 580 -11.38 21.73 0.77
N PHE A 581 -10.62 20.70 0.38
CA PHE A 581 -9.20 20.63 0.69
C PHE A 581 -8.38 21.01 -0.54
N LEU A 582 -7.30 21.73 -0.29
CA LEU A 582 -6.41 22.29 -1.28
C LEU A 582 -5.05 21.61 -1.14
N LEU A 583 -4.42 21.23 -2.26
CA LEU A 583 -3.04 20.78 -2.33
C LEU A 583 -2.37 21.43 -3.53
N GLY A 584 -1.25 22.12 -3.33
CA GLY A 584 -0.59 22.84 -4.41
C GLY A 584 0.86 23.17 -4.11
N GLU A 585 1.47 23.90 -5.03
CA GLU A 585 2.81 24.46 -4.84
C GLU A 585 2.93 25.83 -5.52
N ALA A 586 3.56 26.79 -4.85
CA ALA A 586 3.77 28.14 -5.36
C ALA A 586 5.25 28.52 -5.37
N ASP A 587 5.60 29.57 -6.11
CA ASP A 587 7.00 30.03 -6.23
C ASP A 587 7.57 30.63 -4.93
N SER A 588 6.70 31.02 -3.99
CA SER A 588 7.09 31.64 -2.72
C SER A 588 5.98 31.53 -1.68
N HIS A 589 6.32 31.81 -0.42
CA HIS A 589 5.36 31.87 0.68
C HIS A 589 4.22 32.86 0.40
N ASP A 590 4.52 34.03 -0.18
CA ASP A 590 3.49 35.03 -0.48
C ASP A 590 2.57 34.58 -1.60
N SER A 591 3.10 33.91 -2.63
CA SER A 591 2.27 33.30 -3.67
C SER A 591 1.39 32.19 -3.10
N ALA A 592 1.92 31.33 -2.22
CA ALA A 592 1.13 30.30 -1.55
C ALA A 592 -0.01 30.91 -0.72
N ARG A 593 0.27 31.91 0.11
CA ARG A 593 -0.75 32.64 0.89
C ARG A 593 -1.83 33.26 0.02
N ARG A 594 -1.45 33.86 -1.12
CA ARG A 594 -2.42 34.41 -2.08
C ARG A 594 -3.35 33.34 -2.64
N LEU A 595 -2.81 32.18 -3.03
CA LEU A 595 -3.62 31.06 -3.54
C LEU A 595 -4.55 30.52 -2.46
N ILE A 596 -4.03 30.27 -1.26
CA ILE A 596 -4.83 29.77 -0.12
C ILE A 596 -5.96 30.74 0.21
N SER A 597 -5.67 32.04 0.27
CA SER A 597 -6.67 33.08 0.54
C SER A 597 -7.74 33.14 -0.56
N ARG A 598 -7.33 33.15 -1.83
CA ARG A 598 -8.26 33.19 -2.98
C ARG A 598 -9.19 31.97 -3.01
N TYR A 599 -8.66 30.78 -2.80
CA TYR A 599 -9.42 29.53 -2.83
C TYR A 599 -10.04 29.17 -1.46
N SER A 600 -10.05 30.10 -0.52
CA SER A 600 -10.84 29.98 0.71
C SER A 600 -12.34 30.22 0.47
N GLU A 601 -12.68 30.95 -0.60
CA GLU A 601 -14.04 31.32 -0.96
C GLU A 601 -14.74 30.21 -1.77
N THR A 602 -15.93 29.77 -1.32
CA THR A 602 -16.70 28.70 -1.97
C THR A 602 -17.13 29.08 -3.39
N GLU A 603 -17.45 30.36 -3.65
CA GLU A 603 -17.81 30.85 -4.97
C GLU A 603 -16.65 30.73 -5.96
N VAL A 604 -15.41 31.01 -5.51
CA VAL A 604 -14.21 30.86 -6.33
C VAL A 604 -13.94 29.40 -6.67
N ILE A 605 -14.10 28.49 -5.72
CA ILE A 605 -13.94 27.04 -5.95
C ILE A 605 -14.98 26.53 -6.96
N THR A 606 -16.25 26.91 -6.78
CA THR A 606 -17.34 26.47 -7.65
C THR A 606 -17.19 27.05 -9.06
N GLY A 607 -16.80 28.33 -9.16
CA GLY A 607 -16.46 28.97 -10.42
C GLY A 607 -15.27 28.30 -11.13
N ALA A 608 -14.23 27.92 -10.39
CA ALA A 608 -13.07 27.23 -10.95
C ALA A 608 -13.43 25.86 -11.56
N LEU A 609 -14.34 25.10 -10.93
CA LEU A 609 -14.84 23.85 -11.50
C LEU A 609 -15.62 24.10 -12.80
N ALA A 610 -16.51 25.10 -12.81
CA ALA A 610 -17.26 25.48 -14.01
C ALA A 610 -16.33 25.93 -15.15
N ASP A 611 -15.29 26.70 -14.84
CA ASP A 611 -14.28 27.15 -15.80
C ASP A 611 -13.54 25.98 -16.45
N VAL A 612 -13.14 24.98 -15.66
CA VAL A 612 -12.50 23.75 -16.16
C VAL A 612 -13.44 22.97 -17.08
N GLN A 613 -14.68 22.74 -16.65
CA GLN A 613 -15.67 22.00 -17.44
C GLN A 613 -16.01 22.71 -18.74
N ASN A 614 -16.15 24.04 -18.72
CA ASN A 614 -16.44 24.84 -19.90
C ASN A 614 -15.24 24.86 -20.86
N PHE A 615 -14.02 24.97 -20.34
CA PHE A 615 -12.80 24.92 -21.15
C PHE A 615 -12.73 23.62 -21.96
N TRP A 616 -12.82 22.46 -21.29
CA TRP A 616 -12.70 21.17 -21.97
C TRP A 616 -13.85 20.90 -22.93
N ARG A 617 -15.09 21.28 -22.55
CA ARG A 617 -16.25 21.16 -23.45
C ARG A 617 -16.07 21.97 -24.73
N ASN A 618 -15.54 23.19 -24.63
CA ASN A 618 -15.28 24.02 -25.79
C ASN A 618 -14.08 23.52 -26.61
N TRP A 619 -13.03 23.05 -25.93
CA TRP A 619 -11.81 22.56 -26.58
C TRP A 619 -12.05 21.28 -27.37
N LEU A 620 -12.67 20.27 -26.74
CA LEU A 620 -12.93 18.97 -27.35
C LEU A 620 -14.19 18.98 -28.23
N GLY A 621 -15.16 19.85 -27.96
CA GLY A 621 -16.39 19.97 -28.75
C GLY A 621 -16.23 20.73 -30.08
N ALA A 622 -15.03 21.19 -30.42
CA ALA A 622 -14.78 21.94 -31.65
C ALA A 622 -14.92 21.08 -32.93
N VAL A 623 -14.65 19.78 -32.81
CA VAL A 623 -14.81 18.79 -33.88
C VAL A 623 -15.62 17.64 -33.32
N HIS A 624 -16.65 17.22 -34.04
CA HIS A 624 -17.41 16.01 -33.73
C HIS A 624 -17.35 15.07 -34.93
N ILE A 625 -17.09 13.80 -34.67
CA ILE A 625 -17.00 12.76 -35.70
C ILE A 625 -18.16 11.80 -35.47
N GLU A 626 -19.01 11.66 -36.49
CA GLU A 626 -20.07 10.66 -36.54
C GLU A 626 -19.66 9.57 -37.53
N THR A 627 -19.61 8.33 -37.08
CA THR A 627 -19.30 7.17 -37.90
C THR A 627 -20.37 6.07 -37.76
N PRO A 628 -20.39 5.06 -38.65
CA PRO A 628 -21.25 3.90 -38.46
C PRO A 628 -20.88 3.03 -37.24
N LEU A 629 -19.79 3.34 -36.53
CA LEU A 629 -19.30 2.64 -35.35
C LEU A 629 -19.33 3.60 -34.15
N PRO A 630 -20.42 3.64 -33.36
CA PRO A 630 -20.56 4.57 -32.25
C PRO A 630 -19.45 4.47 -31.20
N GLU A 631 -18.74 3.33 -31.13
CA GLU A 631 -17.57 3.14 -30.28
C GLU A 631 -16.43 4.09 -30.65
N LEU A 632 -16.26 4.37 -31.94
CA LEU A 632 -15.22 5.27 -32.45
C LEU A 632 -15.57 6.73 -32.18
N ASP A 633 -16.85 7.08 -32.30
CA ASP A 633 -17.36 8.44 -32.11
C ASP A 633 -17.13 8.95 -30.68
N VAL A 634 -17.19 8.05 -29.69
CA VAL A 634 -16.94 8.40 -28.28
C VAL A 634 -15.45 8.48 -27.93
N MET A 635 -14.56 7.89 -28.74
CA MET A 635 -13.12 7.95 -28.55
C MET A 635 -12.46 9.19 -29.18
N MET A 636 -13.13 9.82 -30.13
CA MET A 636 -12.62 10.88 -31.00
C MET A 636 -13.17 12.24 -30.58
#